data_AF-B2U8C3-F1
#
_entry.id   AF-B2U8C3-F1
#
_cell.length_a   1.000
_cell.length_b   1.000
_cell.length_c   1.000
_cell.angle_alpha   90.00
_cell.angle_beta   90.00
_cell.angle_gamma   90.00
#
_symmetry.space_group_name_H-M   'P 1'
#
loop_
_entity.id
_entity.type
_entity.pdbx_description
1 polymer ?
#
loop_
_entity_poly.entity_id
_entity_poly.type
_entity_poly.pdbx_seq_one_letter_code
_entity_poly.pdbx_strand_id
1 'polypeptide(L)'
;MLRTDTAVTIYRKDYTAPAFRIDEVALEIDLVPERTRVVNRMRMTRTDAGKPLVLAGEGLELAGATVDGKALSGLQASDDTLTIEAVPADVGTSFTLELTTYCNPAANSSLMGLYVSNGNFFTQCEAEGFRKITYFLDRPDVMTVYTVTLRASKADYPVLLSNGNLVSERDLPDGRHEAVWHDPFKKPSYLFALVAGKLECIEERIRSASGKEKLLQVWVEAQDLGKTRHAMDSLIHSIHWDECRFGLELDLDRFMIVAVGDFNMGAMENKGLNIFNTKYVLANAETATDVDFANIESVVGHEYFHNWTGNRVTCRDWFQLSLKEGLTVFRDQEFSADMAALAGNESAAASARAVKRIEDVRLLRQAQFPEDAGPMAHPVRPDSYEEINNFYTVTVYEKGAEVVRMYQTLLGRDGFRKGMDLYFQRHDGQAVTCDDFRAAMADANGRDLTQFGRWYSQAGTPVVAVEGHHDAATHTYTLTLRQRCEPVGIETTSGIQKQPFHIPFAVGLIDKQGRDLPLRLRGEAASPSPITTRVLDFTETKQTFVFEDVAEAPLPSLLRNFSAPVIVEYGYTTEQLTFQLAHDSDPFNRWEAGQRLATDTLLRMVTDIQHGRAPVVDPALVEALRAVVADTSLDPAFREQMLILPAESYLAERMDVADPAAIHTARRTLRRTLAEQLNAELLRAYQDNQTEGAYSPDAVSAGKRALKNIALGYVVETEAPEALALAERQYAGATNMTDRMGALSAMVNSYAPGREAALADFYTRFADDALVIDKWFSLQAMQPGTTGKPTLETVRALMTHPAFTLRNPNRARSLIFSFCSGNPAQFHAADGSGYAFWAEQVLALDAINPQVSARLARALDRWRKYVPALRDAMQDALKRVAAHPSLSRDVREIVGKALA
;
A
#
# COMPACT_ATOMS: atom_id res chain seq x y z
N MET A 1 26.08 -23.15 6.23
CA MET A 1 26.96 -22.57 7.27
C MET A 1 26.12 -21.67 8.15
N LEU A 2 26.41 -21.59 9.45
CA LEU A 2 25.74 -20.67 10.37
C LEU A 2 26.06 -19.22 9.95
N ARG A 3 25.06 -18.42 9.57
CA ARG A 3 25.20 -16.96 9.40
C ARG A 3 25.45 -16.38 10.80
N THR A 4 26.71 -16.15 11.17
CA THR A 4 27.12 -15.60 12.47
C THR A 4 27.29 -14.07 12.47
N ASP A 5 27.07 -13.42 11.34
CA ASP A 5 27.31 -11.98 11.24
C ASP A 5 26.11 -11.17 11.73
N THR A 6 26.33 -10.44 12.83
CA THR A 6 25.48 -9.36 13.33
C THR A 6 25.11 -8.43 12.16
N ALA A 7 23.82 -8.11 12.00
CA ALA A 7 23.39 -7.20 10.95
C ALA A 7 24.10 -5.85 11.07
N VAL A 8 24.64 -5.34 9.95
CA VAL A 8 25.31 -4.04 9.90
C VAL A 8 24.27 -2.99 9.58
N THR A 9 24.07 -2.01 10.46
CA THR A 9 23.21 -0.86 10.18
C THR A 9 23.83 0.03 9.11
N ILE A 10 23.07 0.31 8.05
CA ILE A 10 23.46 1.22 6.96
C ILE A 10 22.87 2.60 7.26
N TYR A 11 23.64 3.68 7.09
CA TYR A 11 23.19 5.05 7.36
C TYR A 11 23.14 5.93 6.12
N ARG A 12 22.10 6.76 6.03
CA ARG A 12 21.89 7.72 4.93
C ARG A 12 23.03 8.71 4.75
N LYS A 13 23.61 9.16 5.86
CA LYS A 13 24.71 10.15 5.87
C LYS A 13 26.02 9.61 5.27
N ASP A 14 26.15 8.28 5.16
CA ASP A 14 27.37 7.61 4.68
C ASP A 14 27.35 7.39 3.16
N TYR A 15 26.34 7.91 2.46
CA TYR A 15 26.29 7.86 1.00
C TYR A 15 27.58 8.41 0.39
N THR A 16 28.18 7.60 -0.49
CA THR A 16 29.27 8.02 -1.38
C THR A 16 28.95 7.58 -2.80
N ALA A 17 29.34 8.40 -3.77
CA ALA A 17 29.21 8.06 -5.18
C ALA A 17 30.04 6.79 -5.51
N PRO A 18 29.59 5.95 -6.46
CA PRO A 18 30.29 4.72 -6.79
C PRO A 18 31.66 5.01 -7.43
N ALA A 19 32.67 4.23 -7.04
CA ALA A 19 34.05 4.34 -7.54
C ALA A 19 34.22 3.84 -8.99
N PHE A 20 33.18 3.19 -9.51
CA PHE A 20 33.09 2.67 -10.86
C PHE A 20 31.71 2.98 -11.43
N ARG A 21 31.66 3.30 -12.71
CA ARG A 21 30.42 3.41 -13.48
C ARG A 21 30.32 2.23 -14.44
N ILE A 22 29.09 1.79 -14.70
CA ILE A 22 28.78 0.81 -15.73
C ILE A 22 28.12 1.57 -16.87
N ASP A 23 28.81 1.69 -18.00
CA ASP A 23 28.32 2.44 -19.15
C ASP A 23 27.32 1.64 -19.98
N GLU A 24 27.49 0.31 -20.01
CA GLU A 24 26.62 -0.61 -20.76
C GLU A 24 26.73 -2.03 -20.20
N VAL A 25 25.62 -2.78 -20.28
CA VAL A 25 25.52 -4.18 -19.87
C VAL A 25 24.99 -5.03 -21.02
N ALA A 26 25.67 -6.14 -21.29
CA ALA A 26 25.16 -7.22 -22.14
C ALA A 26 25.05 -8.50 -21.32
N LEU A 27 23.83 -9.04 -21.22
CA LEU A 27 23.53 -10.30 -20.53
C LEU A 27 23.22 -11.39 -21.56
N GLU A 28 23.82 -12.56 -21.39
CA GLU A 28 23.37 -13.80 -22.04
C GLU A 28 22.93 -14.79 -20.97
N ILE A 29 21.67 -15.21 -21.03
CA ILE A 29 21.03 -16.03 -20.00
C ILE A 29 20.51 -17.32 -20.64
N ASP A 30 21.17 -18.43 -20.30
CA ASP A 30 20.75 -19.78 -20.69
C ASP A 30 19.87 -20.36 -19.57
N LEU A 31 18.56 -20.37 -19.81
CA LEU A 31 17.55 -20.73 -18.82
C LEU A 31 17.43 -22.25 -18.67
N VAL A 32 17.75 -22.73 -17.46
CA VAL A 32 17.55 -24.11 -17.00
C VAL A 32 17.15 -24.04 -15.52
N PRO A 33 15.99 -24.56 -15.09
CA PRO A 33 15.44 -24.29 -13.76
C PRO A 33 16.40 -24.59 -12.60
N GLU A 34 17.15 -25.68 -12.69
CA GLU A 34 18.06 -26.12 -11.63
C GLU A 34 19.44 -25.46 -11.69
N ARG A 35 19.81 -24.88 -12.84
CA ARG A 35 21.15 -24.32 -13.07
C ARG A 35 21.19 -23.37 -14.28
N THR A 36 20.60 -22.20 -14.14
CA THR A 36 20.64 -21.15 -15.17
C THR A 36 22.04 -20.56 -15.23
N ARG A 37 22.61 -20.47 -16.45
CA ARG A 37 23.90 -19.82 -16.69
C ARG A 37 23.69 -18.37 -17.10
N VAL A 38 24.47 -17.46 -16.52
CA VAL A 38 24.45 -16.03 -16.82
C VAL A 38 25.85 -15.59 -17.20
N VAL A 39 26.00 -15.05 -18.41
CA VAL A 39 27.19 -14.32 -18.84
C VAL A 39 26.88 -12.84 -18.78
N ASN A 40 27.56 -12.11 -17.89
CA ASN A 40 27.40 -10.68 -17.69
C ASN A 40 28.63 -9.94 -18.19
N ARG A 41 28.48 -9.16 -19.26
CA ARG A 41 29.52 -8.26 -19.78
C ARG A 41 29.19 -6.83 -19.44
N MET A 42 30.06 -6.20 -18.67
CA MET A 42 29.92 -4.82 -18.23
C MET A 42 31.04 -3.99 -18.83
N ARG A 43 30.69 -2.95 -19.61
CA ARG A 43 31.63 -1.91 -19.97
C ARG A 43 31.72 -0.92 -18.82
N MET A 44 32.88 -0.90 -18.16
CA MET A 44 33.07 -0.16 -16.93
C MET A 44 34.04 1.00 -17.14
N THR A 45 33.84 2.07 -16.36
CA THR A 45 34.76 3.19 -16.25
C THR A 45 35.10 3.43 -14.79
N ARG A 46 36.38 3.42 -14.45
CA ARG A 46 36.87 3.74 -13.11
C ARG A 46 36.82 5.25 -12.88
N THR A 47 36.14 5.69 -11.83
CA THR A 47 36.04 7.11 -11.43
C THR A 47 36.98 7.46 -10.29
N ASP A 48 37.38 6.48 -9.47
CA ASP A 48 38.36 6.63 -8.39
C ASP A 48 39.44 5.54 -8.49
N ALA A 49 40.69 5.95 -8.76
CA ALA A 49 41.82 5.04 -8.96
C ALA A 49 42.23 4.27 -7.70
N GLY A 50 41.87 4.77 -6.51
CA GLY A 50 42.35 4.26 -5.22
C GLY A 50 41.44 3.24 -4.54
N LYS A 51 40.31 2.84 -5.16
CA LYS A 51 39.34 1.93 -4.56
C LYS A 51 39.22 0.60 -5.31
N PRO A 52 39.03 -0.53 -4.60
CA PRO A 52 38.77 -1.82 -5.23
C PRO A 52 37.39 -1.83 -5.90
N LEU A 53 37.20 -2.69 -6.91
CA LEU A 53 35.88 -2.96 -7.46
C LEU A 53 35.21 -4.05 -6.62
N VAL A 54 34.13 -3.68 -5.93
CA VAL A 54 33.33 -4.60 -5.10
C VAL A 54 31.96 -4.74 -5.74
N LEU A 55 31.62 -5.95 -6.18
CA LEU A 55 30.32 -6.28 -6.75
C LEU A 55 29.50 -7.06 -5.73
N ALA A 56 28.22 -6.74 -5.58
CA ALA A 56 27.30 -7.54 -4.79
C ALA A 56 26.94 -8.82 -5.53
N GLY A 57 26.81 -9.94 -4.81
CA GLY A 57 26.34 -11.22 -5.36
C GLY A 57 25.96 -12.18 -4.24
N GLU A 58 24.78 -12.81 -4.32
CA GLU A 58 24.28 -13.73 -3.28
C GLU A 58 23.82 -15.04 -3.91
N GLY A 59 24.29 -16.17 -3.38
CA GLY A 59 23.84 -17.50 -3.81
C GLY A 59 24.27 -17.88 -5.24
N LEU A 60 25.40 -17.37 -5.70
CA LEU A 60 25.91 -17.56 -7.06
C LEU A 60 27.11 -18.53 -7.11
N GLU A 61 27.14 -19.40 -8.11
CA GLU A 61 28.34 -20.17 -8.47
C GLU A 61 29.16 -19.37 -9.51
N LEU A 62 30.34 -18.87 -9.13
CA LEU A 62 31.25 -18.18 -10.07
C LEU A 62 32.03 -19.20 -10.92
N ALA A 63 31.85 -19.16 -12.23
CA ALA A 63 32.49 -20.06 -13.18
C ALA A 63 33.71 -19.46 -13.89
N GLY A 64 33.75 -18.14 -14.06
CA GLY A 64 34.89 -17.47 -14.68
C GLY A 64 34.75 -15.96 -14.70
N ALA A 65 35.89 -15.26 -14.79
CA ALA A 65 35.95 -13.82 -14.96
C ALA A 65 37.08 -13.43 -15.93
N THR A 66 36.81 -12.47 -16.81
CA THR A 66 37.83 -11.88 -17.68
C THR A 66 37.72 -10.36 -17.69
N VAL A 67 38.87 -9.69 -17.91
CA VAL A 67 38.93 -8.26 -18.20
C VAL A 67 39.58 -8.07 -19.56
N ASP A 68 38.88 -7.42 -20.47
CA ASP A 68 39.28 -7.24 -21.88
C ASP A 68 39.71 -8.56 -22.54
N GLY A 69 38.97 -9.63 -22.24
CA GLY A 69 39.22 -10.99 -22.75
C GLY A 69 40.38 -11.74 -22.08
N LYS A 70 41.11 -11.12 -21.14
CA LYS A 70 42.16 -11.79 -20.36
C LYS A 70 41.58 -12.34 -19.06
N ALA A 71 41.90 -13.59 -18.72
CA ALA A 71 41.48 -14.19 -17.46
C ALA A 71 41.95 -13.36 -16.26
N LEU A 72 41.04 -13.12 -15.30
CA LEU A 72 41.35 -12.36 -14.10
C LEU A 72 41.70 -13.31 -12.95
N SER A 73 42.86 -13.10 -12.31
CA SER A 73 43.29 -13.81 -11.11
C SER A 73 43.13 -12.95 -9.85
N GLY A 74 43.05 -13.56 -8.66
CA GLY A 74 43.00 -12.83 -7.40
C GLY A 74 41.61 -12.30 -7.01
N LEU A 75 40.55 -12.92 -7.55
CA LEU A 75 39.17 -12.69 -7.14
C LEU A 75 38.96 -13.15 -5.70
N GLN A 76 38.34 -12.32 -4.88
CA GLN A 76 37.89 -12.70 -3.55
C GLN A 76 36.36 -12.75 -3.55
N ALA A 77 35.80 -13.96 -3.63
CA ALA A 77 34.37 -14.18 -3.47
C ALA A 77 34.05 -14.45 -2.00
N SER A 78 33.01 -13.80 -1.49
CA SER A 78 32.36 -14.08 -0.22
C SER A 78 30.92 -14.53 -0.48
N ASP A 79 30.13 -14.74 0.58
CA ASP A 79 28.72 -15.11 0.45
C ASP A 79 27.87 -13.98 -0.21
N ASP A 80 28.29 -12.72 -0.06
CA ASP A 80 27.51 -11.53 -0.45
C ASP A 80 28.24 -10.63 -1.48
N THR A 81 29.53 -10.87 -1.78
CA THR A 81 30.34 -10.00 -2.66
C THR A 81 31.40 -10.72 -3.49
N LEU A 82 31.79 -10.10 -4.60
CA LEU A 82 32.99 -10.39 -5.38
C LEU A 82 33.89 -9.15 -5.43
N THR A 83 35.09 -9.25 -4.86
CA THR A 83 36.06 -8.15 -4.79
C THR A 83 37.21 -8.36 -5.77
N ILE A 84 37.53 -7.29 -6.51
CA ILE A 84 38.71 -7.14 -7.38
C ILE A 84 39.59 -6.03 -6.79
N GLU A 85 40.61 -6.41 -6.03
CA GLU A 85 41.49 -5.51 -5.27
C GLU A 85 42.21 -4.47 -6.16
N ALA A 86 42.74 -4.93 -7.29
CA ALA A 86 43.35 -4.07 -8.29
C ALA A 86 43.00 -4.59 -9.68
N VAL A 87 42.21 -3.83 -10.45
CA VAL A 87 42.12 -4.10 -11.90
C VAL A 87 43.54 -3.92 -12.46
N PRO A 88 44.05 -4.85 -13.28
CA PRO A 88 45.45 -4.86 -13.71
C PRO A 88 45.93 -3.51 -14.24
N ALA A 89 47.18 -3.13 -13.94
CA ALA A 89 47.71 -1.81 -14.28
C ALA A 89 47.84 -1.55 -15.79
N ASP A 90 47.84 -2.59 -16.62
CA ASP A 90 47.80 -2.50 -18.08
C ASP A 90 46.39 -2.23 -18.63
N VAL A 91 45.36 -2.32 -17.78
CA VAL A 91 43.98 -1.99 -18.10
C VAL A 91 43.76 -0.50 -17.83
N GLY A 92 43.30 0.22 -18.86
CA GLY A 92 43.06 1.66 -18.77
C GLY A 92 41.92 2.04 -17.81
N THR A 93 41.51 3.30 -17.86
CA THR A 93 40.37 3.79 -17.07
C THR A 93 39.03 3.20 -17.49
N SER A 94 38.94 2.64 -18.71
CA SER A 94 37.76 1.94 -19.23
C SER A 94 38.13 0.54 -19.71
N PHE A 95 37.28 -0.43 -19.38
CA PHE A 95 37.52 -1.85 -19.66
C PHE A 95 36.20 -2.64 -19.70
N THR A 96 36.24 -3.85 -20.26
CA THR A 96 35.11 -4.79 -20.25
C THR A 96 35.37 -5.88 -19.22
N LEU A 97 34.53 -5.95 -18.18
CA LEU A 97 34.49 -7.06 -17.24
C LEU A 97 33.44 -8.08 -17.70
N GLU A 98 33.85 -9.31 -17.97
CA GLU A 98 32.94 -10.43 -18.24
C GLU A 98 32.96 -11.40 -17.07
N LEU A 99 31.78 -11.73 -16.56
CA LEU A 99 31.58 -12.73 -15.51
C LEU A 99 30.67 -13.84 -16.02
N THR A 100 31.02 -15.09 -15.76
CA THR A 100 30.12 -16.23 -15.96
C THR A 100 29.71 -16.78 -14.60
N THR A 101 28.42 -16.79 -14.31
CA THR A 101 27.84 -17.30 -13.06
C THR A 101 26.74 -18.31 -13.32
N TYR A 102 26.43 -19.14 -12.33
CA TYR A 102 25.21 -19.94 -12.30
C TYR A 102 24.36 -19.60 -11.08
N CYS A 103 23.04 -19.62 -11.26
CA CYS A 103 22.05 -19.55 -10.18
C CYS A 103 21.07 -20.74 -10.28
N ASN A 104 20.32 -21.02 -9.21
CA ASN A 104 19.33 -22.11 -9.16
C ASN A 104 17.91 -21.55 -8.92
N PRO A 105 17.21 -21.12 -9.99
CA PRO A 105 15.85 -20.58 -9.89
C PRO A 105 14.81 -21.52 -9.26
N ALA A 106 14.91 -22.83 -9.52
CA ALA A 106 13.96 -23.83 -8.99
C ALA A 106 14.05 -23.97 -7.46
N ALA A 107 15.24 -23.75 -6.88
CA ALA A 107 15.44 -23.79 -5.44
C ALA A 107 15.13 -22.46 -4.73
N ASN A 108 14.86 -21.38 -5.47
CA ASN A 108 14.72 -20.04 -4.93
C ASN A 108 13.32 -19.78 -4.36
N SER A 109 13.07 -20.23 -3.12
CA SER A 109 11.81 -19.98 -2.42
C SER A 109 11.65 -18.56 -1.87
N SER A 110 12.70 -17.73 -1.92
CA SER A 110 12.65 -16.33 -1.47
C SER A 110 11.88 -15.42 -2.43
N LEU A 111 11.70 -15.85 -3.68
CA LEU A 111 11.06 -15.09 -4.76
C LEU A 111 11.75 -13.74 -5.04
N MET A 112 13.07 -13.68 -4.84
CA MET A 112 13.94 -12.53 -5.09
C MET A 112 15.08 -12.93 -6.03
N GLY A 113 15.40 -12.11 -7.03
CA GLY A 113 16.25 -12.49 -8.16
C GLY A 113 15.47 -13.29 -9.20
N LEU A 114 16.11 -14.27 -9.83
CA LEU A 114 15.47 -15.20 -10.78
C LEU A 114 14.91 -16.42 -10.03
N TYR A 115 13.64 -16.74 -10.24
CA TYR A 115 12.96 -17.87 -9.61
C TYR A 115 11.96 -18.54 -10.56
N VAL A 116 11.41 -19.68 -10.16
CA VAL A 116 10.38 -20.41 -10.90
C VAL A 116 9.06 -20.41 -10.13
N SER A 117 7.96 -20.09 -10.82
CA SER A 117 6.58 -20.22 -10.33
C SER A 117 5.74 -20.93 -11.39
N ASN A 118 5.00 -21.97 -11.01
CA ASN A 118 4.23 -22.82 -11.93
C ASN A 118 5.00 -23.32 -13.16
N GLY A 119 6.30 -23.59 -13.00
CA GLY A 119 7.16 -24.06 -14.09
C GLY A 119 7.65 -22.97 -15.06
N ASN A 120 7.25 -21.70 -14.87
CA ASN A 120 7.70 -20.54 -15.63
C ASN A 120 8.75 -19.73 -14.84
N PHE A 121 9.64 -19.02 -15.54
CA PHE A 121 10.64 -18.14 -14.93
C PHE A 121 10.13 -16.71 -14.78
N PHE A 122 10.44 -16.11 -13.63
CA PHE A 122 10.16 -14.72 -13.32
C PHE A 122 11.31 -14.10 -12.54
N THR A 123 11.34 -12.78 -12.50
CA THR A 123 12.30 -12.01 -11.69
C THR A 123 11.62 -11.04 -10.74
N GLN A 124 12.23 -10.82 -9.59
CA GLN A 124 11.97 -9.68 -8.70
C GLN A 124 13.32 -9.09 -8.27
N CYS A 125 13.65 -7.90 -8.74
CA CYS A 125 14.97 -7.31 -8.51
C CYS A 125 14.97 -6.19 -7.47
N GLU A 126 13.81 -5.60 -7.15
CA GLU A 126 13.72 -4.56 -6.13
C GLU A 126 13.59 -5.15 -4.71
N ALA A 127 14.34 -4.67 -3.71
CA ALA A 127 15.36 -3.61 -3.79
C ALA A 127 16.73 -4.11 -4.28
N GLU A 128 17.12 -5.29 -3.83
CA GLU A 128 18.49 -5.82 -3.95
C GLU A 128 18.49 -7.27 -4.45
N GLY A 129 17.62 -7.59 -5.40
CA GLY A 129 17.43 -8.93 -5.95
C GLY A 129 18.31 -9.24 -7.16
N PHE A 130 18.82 -8.24 -7.88
CA PHE A 130 19.61 -8.48 -9.09
C PHE A 130 20.95 -9.18 -8.78
N ARG A 131 21.52 -8.93 -7.59
CA ARG A 131 22.69 -9.66 -7.08
C ARG A 131 22.49 -11.18 -6.91
N LYS A 132 21.25 -11.67 -6.94
CA LYS A 132 20.93 -13.12 -6.96
C LYS A 132 20.91 -13.72 -8.37
N ILE A 133 21.13 -12.91 -9.40
CA ILE A 133 21.19 -13.32 -10.81
C ILE A 133 22.64 -13.34 -11.29
N THR A 134 23.40 -12.28 -11.02
CA THR A 134 24.82 -12.14 -11.34
C THR A 134 25.49 -11.12 -10.43
N TYR A 135 26.83 -11.10 -10.40
CA TYR A 135 27.55 -10.07 -9.65
C TYR A 135 27.39 -8.70 -10.32
N PHE A 136 27.05 -7.67 -9.54
CA PHE A 136 26.78 -6.33 -10.06
C PHE A 136 27.05 -5.21 -9.04
N LEU A 137 27.12 -3.96 -9.50
CA LEU A 137 26.99 -2.79 -8.62
C LEU A 137 25.50 -2.55 -8.32
N ASP A 138 24.94 -3.41 -7.46
CA ASP A 138 23.49 -3.49 -7.21
C ASP A 138 22.98 -2.38 -6.28
N ARG A 139 23.00 -1.14 -6.80
CA ARG A 139 22.58 0.11 -6.15
C ARG A 139 21.92 1.04 -7.17
N PRO A 140 20.92 1.85 -6.78
CA PRO A 140 20.02 2.48 -7.75
C PRO A 140 20.60 3.72 -8.47
N ASP A 141 21.71 4.31 -7.99
CA ASP A 141 22.44 5.37 -8.70
C ASP A 141 23.40 4.84 -9.80
N VAL A 142 23.52 3.53 -9.97
CA VAL A 142 24.24 2.93 -11.12
C VAL A 142 23.25 2.62 -12.23
N MET A 143 23.00 3.63 -13.06
CA MET A 143 22.10 3.53 -14.22
C MET A 143 22.86 3.20 -15.50
N THR A 144 22.38 2.21 -16.25
CA THR A 144 23.04 1.74 -17.48
C THR A 144 22.05 1.20 -18.52
N VAL A 145 22.51 1.07 -19.76
CA VAL A 145 21.76 0.49 -20.89
C VAL A 145 21.93 -1.03 -20.88
N TYR A 146 20.86 -1.77 -21.16
CA TYR A 146 20.86 -3.23 -21.14
C TYR A 146 20.54 -3.82 -22.51
N THR A 147 21.36 -4.77 -22.93
CA THR A 147 21.06 -5.71 -24.01
C THR A 147 21.00 -7.11 -23.42
N VAL A 148 19.89 -7.83 -23.63
CA VAL A 148 19.59 -9.10 -22.95
C VAL A 148 19.31 -10.16 -24.00
N THR A 149 20.08 -11.23 -23.99
CA THR A 149 19.89 -12.40 -24.84
C THR A 149 19.39 -13.56 -23.98
N LEU A 150 18.17 -14.00 -24.24
CA LEU A 150 17.53 -15.12 -23.53
C LEU A 150 17.55 -16.36 -24.42
N ARG A 151 17.89 -17.52 -23.84
CA ARG A 151 17.86 -18.81 -24.53
C ARG A 151 17.20 -19.88 -23.65
N ALA A 152 16.19 -20.55 -24.17
CA ALA A 152 15.47 -21.60 -23.44
C ALA A 152 14.95 -22.71 -24.38
N SER A 153 14.49 -23.82 -23.81
CA SER A 153 13.73 -24.85 -24.54
C SER A 153 12.48 -24.21 -25.17
N LYS A 154 12.32 -24.29 -26.49
CA LYS A 154 11.15 -23.69 -27.18
C LYS A 154 9.85 -24.41 -26.81
N ALA A 155 9.93 -25.72 -26.52
CA ALA A 155 8.78 -26.52 -26.14
C ALA A 155 8.28 -26.18 -24.73
N ASP A 156 9.18 -25.83 -23.82
CA ASP A 156 8.84 -25.55 -22.42
C ASP A 156 8.62 -24.06 -22.15
N TYR A 157 9.30 -23.19 -22.91
CA TYR A 157 9.31 -21.75 -22.73
C TYR A 157 9.13 -21.02 -24.06
N PRO A 158 7.99 -21.18 -24.77
CA PRO A 158 7.78 -20.58 -26.08
C PRO A 158 7.78 -19.05 -26.08
N VAL A 159 7.65 -18.41 -24.92
CA VAL A 159 7.66 -16.94 -24.74
C VAL A 159 8.90 -16.55 -23.94
N LEU A 160 9.72 -15.62 -24.47
CA LEU A 160 10.90 -15.05 -23.82
C LEU A 160 10.83 -13.51 -23.82
N LEU A 161 10.65 -12.90 -22.65
CA LEU A 161 10.48 -11.46 -22.49
C LEU A 161 11.58 -10.86 -21.60
N SER A 162 12.01 -9.66 -21.95
CA SER A 162 12.88 -8.80 -21.14
C SER A 162 12.50 -7.33 -21.38
N ASN A 163 13.08 -6.40 -20.63
CA ASN A 163 12.85 -4.96 -20.82
C ASN A 163 13.15 -4.48 -22.25
N GLY A 164 12.49 -3.40 -22.66
CA GLY A 164 12.78 -2.68 -23.89
C GLY A 164 12.15 -3.28 -25.14
N ASN A 165 12.87 -3.21 -26.26
CA ASN A 165 12.38 -3.62 -27.58
C ASN A 165 12.98 -4.96 -27.99
N LEU A 166 12.15 -5.84 -28.57
CA LEU A 166 12.60 -7.08 -29.20
C LEU A 166 13.40 -6.75 -30.48
N VAL A 167 14.67 -7.11 -30.49
CA VAL A 167 15.61 -6.86 -31.59
C VAL A 167 15.63 -8.01 -32.58
N SER A 168 15.68 -9.25 -32.09
CA SER A 168 15.68 -10.45 -32.93
C SER A 168 15.17 -11.66 -32.17
N GLU A 169 14.54 -12.58 -32.87
CA GLU A 169 14.16 -13.90 -32.37
C GLU A 169 14.54 -14.96 -33.41
N ARG A 170 15.06 -16.11 -32.96
CA ARG A 170 15.37 -17.23 -33.86
C ARG A 170 15.35 -18.58 -33.16
N ASP A 171 15.07 -19.62 -33.93
CA ASP A 171 15.21 -21.02 -33.50
C ASP A 171 16.68 -21.44 -33.50
N LEU A 172 17.04 -22.30 -32.55
CA LEU A 172 18.38 -22.90 -32.43
C LEU A 172 18.34 -24.39 -32.82
N PRO A 173 19.46 -24.96 -33.32
CA PRO A 173 19.47 -26.33 -33.85
C PRO A 173 19.17 -27.44 -32.83
N ASP A 174 19.26 -27.14 -31.54
CA ASP A 174 19.08 -28.08 -30.41
C ASP A 174 17.65 -28.08 -29.84
N GLY A 175 16.70 -27.46 -30.54
CA GLY A 175 15.30 -27.34 -30.07
C GLY A 175 15.06 -26.19 -29.09
N ARG A 176 16.10 -25.40 -28.79
CA ARG A 176 15.98 -24.13 -28.08
C ARG A 176 15.62 -23.00 -29.06
N HIS A 177 15.32 -21.84 -28.52
CA HIS A 177 15.22 -20.59 -29.28
C HIS A 177 15.90 -19.45 -28.52
N GLU A 178 16.17 -18.37 -29.22
CA GLU A 178 16.80 -17.17 -28.68
C GLU A 178 15.94 -15.94 -28.95
N ALA A 179 15.81 -15.07 -27.95
CA ALA A 179 15.27 -13.72 -28.09
C ALA A 179 16.28 -12.68 -27.57
N VAL A 180 16.55 -11.65 -28.37
CA VAL A 180 17.44 -10.54 -28.03
C VAL A 180 16.61 -9.28 -27.81
N TRP A 181 16.77 -8.67 -26.64
CA TRP A 181 16.06 -7.47 -26.21
C TRP A 181 17.06 -6.32 -25.96
N HIS A 182 16.65 -5.10 -26.30
CA HIS A 182 17.44 -3.90 -26.07
C HIS A 182 16.58 -2.79 -25.47
N ASP A 183 16.96 -2.32 -24.28
CA ASP A 183 16.33 -1.17 -23.63
C ASP A 183 17.22 0.07 -23.80
N PRO A 184 16.80 1.08 -24.58
CA PRO A 184 17.61 2.25 -24.86
C PRO A 184 17.73 3.21 -23.67
N PHE A 185 16.88 3.07 -22.64
CA PHE A 185 16.90 3.93 -21.47
C PHE A 185 17.87 3.40 -20.42
N LYS A 186 18.69 4.30 -19.87
CA LYS A 186 19.51 3.96 -18.71
C LYS A 186 18.60 3.66 -17.54
N LYS A 187 18.79 2.52 -16.90
CA LYS A 187 18.06 2.12 -15.69
C LYS A 187 18.99 1.47 -14.66
N PRO A 188 18.66 1.54 -13.37
CA PRO A 188 19.30 0.72 -12.34
C PRO A 188 18.93 -0.76 -12.45
N SER A 189 19.71 -1.62 -11.81
CA SER A 189 19.54 -3.08 -11.81
C SER A 189 18.21 -3.54 -11.23
N TYR A 190 17.62 -2.80 -10.28
CA TYR A 190 16.34 -3.17 -9.67
C TYR A 190 15.17 -3.16 -10.66
N LEU A 191 15.28 -2.44 -11.79
CA LEU A 191 14.28 -2.37 -12.86
C LEU A 191 14.49 -3.43 -13.96
N PHE A 192 15.45 -4.33 -13.80
CA PHE A 192 15.64 -5.46 -14.70
C PHE A 192 14.51 -6.47 -14.53
N ALA A 193 13.94 -6.92 -15.65
CA ALA A 193 12.98 -8.02 -15.67
C ALA A 193 13.29 -9.05 -16.76
N LEU A 194 13.01 -10.31 -16.42
CA LEU A 194 13.00 -11.46 -17.31
C LEU A 194 11.78 -12.32 -17.01
N VAL A 195 11.06 -12.70 -18.06
CA VAL A 195 9.99 -13.70 -18.00
C VAL A 195 10.21 -14.73 -19.11
N ALA A 196 10.06 -16.02 -18.76
CA ALA A 196 10.06 -17.10 -19.75
C ALA A 196 9.05 -18.19 -19.38
N GLY A 197 8.16 -18.57 -20.30
CA GLY A 197 7.07 -19.49 -19.95
C GLY A 197 6.12 -19.86 -21.07
N LYS A 198 5.14 -20.69 -20.71
CA LYS A 198 3.95 -21.00 -21.55
C LYS A 198 2.85 -20.00 -21.22
N LEU A 199 2.94 -18.84 -21.85
CA LEU A 199 2.03 -17.73 -21.63
C LEU A 199 1.26 -17.41 -22.91
N GLU A 200 0.06 -16.89 -22.72
CA GLU A 200 -0.76 -16.27 -23.77
C GLU A 200 -0.97 -14.80 -23.43
N CYS A 201 -1.28 -13.97 -24.42
CA CYS A 201 -1.59 -12.57 -24.17
C CYS A 201 -2.77 -12.05 -24.99
N ILE A 202 -3.41 -11.03 -24.43
CA ILE A 202 -4.17 -10.06 -25.21
C ILE A 202 -3.26 -8.92 -25.62
N GLU A 203 -3.47 -8.41 -26.83
CA GLU A 203 -2.70 -7.30 -27.39
C GLU A 203 -3.64 -6.18 -27.84
N GLU A 204 -3.27 -4.93 -27.56
CA GLU A 204 -3.95 -3.76 -28.10
C GLU A 204 -2.95 -2.71 -28.60
N ARG A 205 -3.37 -1.95 -29.62
CA ARG A 205 -2.60 -0.81 -30.13
C ARG A 205 -3.35 0.48 -29.84
N ILE A 206 -2.66 1.42 -29.20
CA ILE A 206 -3.17 2.77 -28.94
C ILE A 206 -2.31 3.82 -29.65
N ARG A 207 -2.83 5.04 -29.76
CA ARG A 207 -2.05 6.21 -30.20
C ARG A 207 -1.80 7.12 -29.00
N SER A 208 -0.54 7.47 -28.76
CA SER A 208 -0.19 8.46 -27.74
C SER A 208 -0.57 9.88 -28.17
N ALA A 209 -0.48 10.85 -27.26
CA ALA A 209 -0.76 12.26 -27.53
C ALA A 209 0.09 12.84 -28.69
N SER A 210 1.33 12.38 -28.88
CA SER A 210 2.18 12.73 -30.03
C SER A 210 1.83 12.01 -31.34
N GLY A 211 0.82 11.15 -31.34
CA GLY A 211 0.34 10.39 -32.49
C GLY A 211 1.14 9.12 -32.80
N LYS A 212 2.09 8.74 -31.94
CA LYS A 212 2.85 7.49 -32.08
C LYS A 212 2.01 6.29 -31.67
N GLU A 213 2.13 5.21 -32.41
CA GLU A 213 1.47 3.95 -32.08
C GLU A 213 2.25 3.22 -30.97
N LYS A 214 1.53 2.63 -30.01
CA LYS A 214 2.08 1.90 -28.86
C LYS A 214 1.43 0.53 -28.78
N LEU A 215 2.22 -0.53 -28.58
CA LEU A 215 1.74 -1.89 -28.39
C LEU A 215 1.64 -2.22 -26.90
N LEU A 216 0.44 -2.56 -26.45
CA LEU A 216 0.16 -2.98 -25.08
C LEU A 216 -0.10 -4.47 -25.04
N GLN A 217 0.43 -5.17 -24.03
CA GLN A 217 0.27 -6.61 -23.89
C GLN A 217 0.04 -6.99 -22.43
N VAL A 218 -0.91 -7.89 -22.18
CA VAL A 218 -1.13 -8.52 -20.86
C VAL A 218 -0.95 -10.02 -21.01
N TRP A 219 0.14 -10.55 -20.43
CA TRP A 219 0.55 -11.95 -20.49
C TRP A 219 0.12 -12.72 -19.25
N VAL A 220 -0.48 -13.88 -19.45
CA VAL A 220 -0.98 -14.77 -18.39
C VAL A 220 -0.85 -16.24 -18.80
N GLU A 221 -1.05 -17.16 -17.85
CA GLU A 221 -1.26 -18.57 -18.19
C GLU A 221 -2.57 -18.74 -18.99
N ALA A 222 -2.62 -19.74 -19.88
CA ALA A 222 -3.73 -19.90 -20.84
C ALA A 222 -5.13 -19.93 -20.18
N GLN A 223 -5.27 -20.56 -19.00
CA GLN A 223 -6.56 -20.62 -18.32
C GLN A 223 -7.10 -19.26 -17.85
N ASP A 224 -6.24 -18.26 -17.71
CA ASP A 224 -6.57 -16.95 -17.15
C ASP A 224 -6.75 -15.86 -18.21
N LEU A 225 -6.56 -16.16 -19.50
CA LEU A 225 -6.68 -15.20 -20.60
C LEU A 225 -8.02 -14.44 -20.58
N GLY A 226 -9.12 -15.14 -20.28
CA GLY A 226 -10.46 -14.55 -20.18
C GLY A 226 -10.68 -13.56 -19.02
N LYS A 227 -9.70 -13.39 -18.13
CA LYS A 227 -9.76 -12.49 -16.96
C LYS A 227 -8.90 -11.22 -17.11
N THR A 228 -8.36 -10.95 -18.30
CA THR A 228 -7.33 -9.91 -18.51
C THR A 228 -7.85 -8.56 -19.01
N ARG A 229 -9.10 -8.51 -19.50
CA ARG A 229 -9.68 -7.30 -20.14
C ARG A 229 -9.60 -6.07 -19.25
N HIS A 230 -10.00 -6.20 -17.97
CA HIS A 230 -10.00 -5.07 -17.05
C HIS A 230 -8.60 -4.49 -16.84
N ALA A 231 -7.57 -5.33 -16.71
CA ALA A 231 -6.19 -4.85 -16.59
C ALA A 231 -5.71 -4.08 -17.84
N MET A 232 -6.09 -4.54 -19.04
CA MET A 232 -5.79 -3.80 -20.28
C MET A 232 -6.52 -2.46 -20.34
N ASP A 233 -7.81 -2.41 -19.98
CA ASP A 233 -8.57 -1.15 -19.91
C ASP A 233 -7.95 -0.18 -18.91
N SER A 234 -7.59 -0.66 -17.71
CA SER A 234 -6.91 0.15 -16.69
C SER A 234 -5.57 0.69 -17.18
N LEU A 235 -4.79 -0.09 -17.92
CA LEU A 235 -3.53 0.38 -18.52
C LEU A 235 -3.77 1.51 -19.54
N ILE A 236 -4.77 1.36 -20.39
CA ILE A 236 -5.15 2.38 -21.39
C ILE A 236 -5.63 3.67 -20.69
N HIS A 237 -6.49 3.54 -19.69
CA HIS A 237 -6.95 4.68 -18.89
C HIS A 237 -5.80 5.40 -18.18
N SER A 238 -4.84 4.65 -17.66
CA SER A 238 -3.67 5.18 -16.96
C SER A 238 -2.76 5.97 -17.91
N ILE A 239 -2.53 5.45 -19.12
CA ILE A 239 -1.77 6.16 -20.17
C ILE A 239 -2.43 7.50 -20.49
N HIS A 240 -3.72 7.48 -20.83
CA HIS A 240 -4.43 8.70 -21.22
C HIS A 240 -4.59 9.69 -20.07
N TRP A 241 -4.81 9.22 -18.84
CA TRP A 241 -4.91 10.10 -17.69
C TRP A 241 -3.58 10.81 -17.41
N ASP A 242 -2.45 10.13 -17.53
CA ASP A 242 -1.13 10.74 -17.28
C ASP A 242 -0.76 11.76 -18.37
N GLU A 243 -1.14 11.48 -19.63
CA GLU A 243 -1.06 12.44 -20.74
C GLU A 243 -1.91 13.69 -20.46
N CYS A 244 -3.16 13.52 -20.02
CA CYS A 244 -4.07 14.63 -19.75
C CYS A 244 -3.68 15.43 -18.49
N ARG A 245 -3.31 14.76 -17.39
CA ARG A 245 -3.09 15.38 -16.09
C ARG A 245 -1.68 15.96 -15.96
N PHE A 246 -0.66 15.21 -16.40
CA PHE A 246 0.75 15.56 -16.23
C PHE A 246 1.50 15.78 -17.54
N GLY A 247 0.91 15.51 -18.71
CA GLY A 247 1.60 15.65 -20.00
C GLY A 247 2.68 14.60 -20.21
N LEU A 248 2.55 13.43 -19.59
CA LEU A 248 3.56 12.38 -19.56
C LEU A 248 3.16 11.23 -20.49
N GLU A 249 3.81 11.13 -21.64
CA GLU A 249 3.56 10.05 -22.61
C GLU A 249 4.35 8.77 -22.27
N LEU A 250 3.82 7.63 -22.71
CA LEU A 250 4.58 6.37 -22.74
C LEU A 250 5.77 6.50 -23.69
N ASP A 251 6.97 6.30 -23.16
CA ASP A 251 8.24 6.58 -23.86
C ASP A 251 8.78 5.39 -24.68
N LEU A 252 8.41 4.15 -24.34
CA LEU A 252 8.70 2.95 -25.13
C LEU A 252 7.65 2.70 -26.22
N ASP A 253 7.99 1.89 -27.23
CA ASP A 253 7.06 1.50 -28.30
C ASP A 253 6.11 0.37 -27.86
N ARG A 254 6.42 -0.25 -26.72
CA ARG A 254 5.71 -1.38 -26.13
C ARG A 254 5.60 -1.21 -24.62
N PHE A 255 4.51 -1.72 -24.05
CA PHE A 255 4.36 -1.93 -22.60
C PHE A 255 3.77 -3.31 -22.34
N MET A 256 4.41 -4.09 -21.47
CA MET A 256 4.01 -5.45 -21.14
C MET A 256 3.67 -5.55 -19.66
N ILE A 257 2.55 -6.19 -19.35
CA ILE A 257 2.19 -6.66 -18.01
C ILE A 257 2.25 -8.19 -18.04
N VAL A 258 2.86 -8.81 -17.04
CA VAL A 258 2.88 -10.27 -16.86
C VAL A 258 2.32 -10.62 -15.49
N ALA A 259 1.33 -11.52 -15.42
CA ALA A 259 0.79 -11.99 -14.15
C ALA A 259 1.49 -13.26 -13.66
N VAL A 260 1.79 -13.33 -12.35
CA VAL A 260 2.41 -14.48 -11.67
C VAL A 260 1.68 -14.83 -10.36
N GLY A 261 1.54 -16.13 -10.08
CA GLY A 261 0.84 -16.64 -8.90
C GLY A 261 1.62 -16.53 -7.59
N ASP A 262 2.94 -16.69 -7.63
CA ASP A 262 3.83 -16.55 -6.48
C ASP A 262 4.59 -15.22 -6.55
N PHE A 263 4.15 -14.22 -5.77
CA PHE A 263 4.82 -12.91 -5.73
C PHE A 263 4.78 -12.29 -4.32
N ASN A 264 5.93 -11.81 -3.85
CA ASN A 264 6.02 -11.17 -2.54
C ASN A 264 5.36 -9.78 -2.50
N MET A 265 5.44 -9.02 -3.58
CA MET A 265 4.87 -7.68 -3.68
C MET A 265 3.47 -7.70 -4.32
N GLY A 266 2.86 -6.53 -4.51
CA GLY A 266 1.64 -6.39 -5.30
C GLY A 266 1.94 -6.47 -6.78
N ALA A 267 2.80 -5.57 -7.26
CA ALA A 267 3.36 -5.57 -8.60
C ALA A 267 4.76 -4.93 -8.57
N MET A 268 5.37 -4.74 -9.73
CA MET A 268 6.72 -4.20 -9.89
C MET A 268 6.85 -3.47 -11.23
N GLU A 269 7.42 -2.27 -11.21
CA GLU A 269 7.43 -1.30 -12.31
C GLU A 269 8.54 -1.52 -13.36
N ASN A 270 9.05 -2.75 -13.51
CA ASN A 270 10.24 -2.99 -14.34
C ASN A 270 10.05 -2.39 -15.75
N LYS A 271 11.01 -1.58 -16.21
CA LYS A 271 10.85 -0.71 -17.38
C LYS A 271 10.31 -1.47 -18.61
N GLY A 272 9.04 -1.21 -18.97
CA GLY A 272 8.34 -1.79 -20.11
C GLY A 272 7.93 -3.26 -19.99
N LEU A 273 8.23 -3.93 -18.87
CA LEU A 273 7.89 -5.33 -18.57
C LEU A 273 7.50 -5.48 -17.09
N ASN A 274 6.34 -4.94 -16.73
CA ASN A 274 5.89 -4.98 -15.35
C ASN A 274 5.44 -6.39 -14.98
N ILE A 275 5.78 -6.84 -13.76
CA ILE A 275 5.41 -8.16 -13.24
C ILE A 275 4.45 -7.96 -12.08
N PHE A 276 3.27 -8.56 -12.19
CA PHE A 276 2.17 -8.38 -11.25
C PHE A 276 1.84 -9.69 -10.56
N ASN A 277 1.50 -9.61 -9.28
CA ASN A 277 0.75 -10.67 -8.63
C ASN A 277 -0.60 -10.82 -9.36
N THR A 278 -1.02 -12.04 -9.68
CA THR A 278 -2.32 -12.34 -10.32
C THR A 278 -3.51 -11.64 -9.68
N LYS A 279 -3.47 -11.40 -8.35
CA LYS A 279 -4.48 -10.62 -7.61
C LYS A 279 -4.75 -9.22 -8.21
N TYR A 280 -3.77 -8.61 -8.85
CA TYR A 280 -3.84 -7.26 -9.43
C TYR A 280 -3.90 -7.26 -10.95
N VAL A 281 -4.29 -8.38 -11.59
CA VAL A 281 -4.52 -8.47 -13.04
C VAL A 281 -5.83 -9.18 -13.36
N LEU A 282 -6.10 -10.31 -12.68
CA LEU A 282 -7.16 -11.23 -13.08
C LEU A 282 -8.51 -10.81 -12.49
N ALA A 283 -9.44 -10.39 -13.34
CA ALA A 283 -10.81 -10.09 -12.94
C ALA A 283 -11.87 -10.46 -13.98
N ASN A 284 -12.96 -11.02 -13.49
CA ASN A 284 -14.26 -11.04 -14.15
C ASN A 284 -15.37 -10.96 -13.09
N ALA A 285 -16.62 -10.76 -13.52
CA ALA A 285 -17.75 -10.59 -12.60
C ALA A 285 -17.95 -11.79 -11.65
N GLU A 286 -17.58 -13.00 -12.07
CA GLU A 286 -17.80 -14.22 -11.30
C GLU A 286 -16.72 -14.48 -10.25
N THR A 287 -15.49 -13.98 -10.43
CA THR A 287 -14.34 -14.27 -9.55
C THR A 287 -13.79 -13.07 -8.78
N ALA A 288 -14.05 -11.85 -9.25
CA ALA A 288 -13.53 -10.61 -8.66
C ALA A 288 -14.64 -9.72 -8.09
N THR A 289 -14.40 -9.17 -6.90
CA THR A 289 -15.28 -8.18 -6.26
C THR A 289 -15.00 -6.76 -6.77
N ASP A 290 -15.90 -5.82 -6.48
CA ASP A 290 -15.73 -4.40 -6.83
C ASP A 290 -14.41 -3.84 -6.30
N VAL A 291 -14.03 -4.27 -5.09
CA VAL A 291 -12.75 -3.90 -4.46
C VAL A 291 -11.57 -4.48 -5.24
N ASP A 292 -11.68 -5.69 -5.79
CA ASP A 292 -10.63 -6.26 -6.64
C ASP A 292 -10.52 -5.47 -7.96
N PHE A 293 -11.64 -5.11 -8.60
CA PHE A 293 -11.64 -4.28 -9.81
C PHE A 293 -10.98 -2.91 -9.56
N ALA A 294 -11.35 -2.23 -8.46
CA ALA A 294 -10.75 -0.94 -8.09
C ALA A 294 -9.25 -1.08 -7.76
N ASN A 295 -8.85 -2.14 -7.07
CA ASN A 295 -7.45 -2.42 -6.76
C ASN A 295 -6.62 -2.72 -8.02
N ILE A 296 -7.18 -3.45 -9.00
CA ILE A 296 -6.51 -3.69 -10.29
C ILE A 296 -6.32 -2.35 -11.02
N GLU A 297 -7.34 -1.49 -11.06
CA GLU A 297 -7.23 -0.18 -11.70
C GLU A 297 -6.15 0.69 -11.04
N SER A 298 -6.19 0.80 -9.71
CA SER A 298 -5.22 1.56 -8.92
C SER A 298 -3.80 1.04 -9.09
N VAL A 299 -3.56 -0.28 -8.97
CA VAL A 299 -2.21 -0.85 -9.06
C VAL A 299 -1.69 -0.84 -10.50
N VAL A 300 -2.51 -1.12 -11.51
CA VAL A 300 -2.08 -0.97 -12.92
C VAL A 300 -1.68 0.48 -13.21
N GLY A 301 -2.44 1.45 -12.71
CA GLY A 301 -2.08 2.86 -12.80
C GLY A 301 -0.78 3.18 -12.07
N HIS A 302 -0.64 2.74 -10.82
CA HIS A 302 0.56 2.91 -10.00
C HIS A 302 1.83 2.47 -10.74
N GLU A 303 1.85 1.25 -11.25
CA GLU A 303 3.03 0.71 -11.93
C GLU A 303 3.29 1.37 -13.29
N TYR A 304 2.24 1.86 -13.98
CA TYR A 304 2.42 2.66 -15.18
C TYR A 304 3.03 4.04 -14.86
N PHE A 305 2.56 4.70 -13.80
CA PHE A 305 3.02 6.02 -13.39
C PHE A 305 4.50 6.04 -12.98
N HIS A 306 4.98 4.95 -12.40
CA HIS A 306 6.41 4.75 -12.13
C HIS A 306 7.29 4.84 -13.38
N ASN A 307 6.74 4.67 -14.59
CA ASN A 307 7.49 4.89 -15.84
C ASN A 307 8.19 6.25 -15.87
N TRP A 308 7.60 7.27 -15.24
CA TRP A 308 8.20 8.58 -15.02
C TRP A 308 8.73 8.77 -13.59
N THR A 309 7.91 8.51 -12.57
CA THR A 309 8.24 8.74 -11.15
C THR A 309 8.80 7.49 -10.50
N GLY A 310 9.99 7.06 -10.92
CA GLY A 310 10.66 5.85 -10.44
C GLY A 310 11.66 5.32 -11.46
N ASN A 311 11.30 5.38 -12.75
CA ASN A 311 12.11 4.84 -13.83
C ASN A 311 12.93 5.90 -14.56
N ARG A 312 12.25 6.89 -15.18
CA ARG A 312 12.95 7.99 -15.89
C ARG A 312 13.70 8.89 -14.93
N VAL A 313 13.10 9.18 -13.78
CA VAL A 313 13.80 9.75 -12.63
C VAL A 313 13.73 8.73 -11.50
N THR A 314 14.89 8.21 -11.08
CA THR A 314 14.98 7.13 -10.08
C THR A 314 15.60 7.61 -8.76
N CYS A 315 15.74 6.71 -7.80
CA CYS A 315 16.30 6.98 -6.48
C CYS A 315 17.83 6.93 -6.49
N ARG A 316 18.51 7.93 -5.92
CA ARG A 316 19.98 7.91 -5.74
C ARG A 316 20.44 6.79 -4.80
N ASP A 317 19.67 6.55 -3.76
CA ASP A 317 19.91 5.50 -2.77
C ASP A 317 18.57 5.10 -2.16
N TRP A 318 18.51 3.93 -1.53
CA TRP A 318 17.25 3.37 -1.01
C TRP A 318 16.60 4.18 0.11
N PHE A 319 17.33 5.10 0.76
CA PHE A 319 16.71 6.01 1.72
C PHE A 319 15.72 6.95 1.02
N GLN A 320 15.93 7.22 -0.27
CA GLN A 320 15.06 8.08 -1.07
C GLN A 320 13.79 7.38 -1.55
N LEU A 321 13.46 6.15 -1.10
CA LEU A 321 12.34 5.36 -1.62
C LEU A 321 11.02 6.14 -1.72
N SER A 322 10.67 6.96 -0.72
CA SER A 322 9.46 7.79 -0.75
C SER A 322 9.44 8.86 -1.84
N LEU A 323 10.58 9.19 -2.47
CA LEU A 323 10.63 10.00 -3.69
C LEU A 323 9.78 9.38 -4.80
N LYS A 324 9.97 8.07 -5.05
CA LYS A 324 9.18 7.36 -6.05
C LYS A 324 7.84 6.91 -5.47
N GLU A 325 7.84 6.30 -4.29
CA GLU A 325 6.63 5.69 -3.72
C GLU A 325 5.60 6.72 -3.29
N GLY A 326 5.99 7.72 -2.49
CA GLY A 326 5.05 8.74 -2.05
C GLY A 326 4.46 9.53 -3.23
N LEU A 327 5.28 9.82 -4.24
CA LEU A 327 4.82 10.52 -5.44
C LEU A 327 3.92 9.66 -6.33
N THR A 328 4.25 8.38 -6.53
CA THR A 328 3.44 7.48 -7.35
C THR A 328 2.14 7.09 -6.65
N VAL A 329 2.15 6.85 -5.33
CA VAL A 329 0.91 6.63 -4.56
C VAL A 329 -0.01 7.84 -4.65
N PHE A 330 0.53 9.06 -4.50
CA PHE A 330 -0.28 10.27 -4.71
C PHE A 330 -0.91 10.32 -6.11
N ARG A 331 -0.16 9.92 -7.15
CA ARG A 331 -0.66 9.89 -8.54
C ARG A 331 -1.73 8.83 -8.73
N ASP A 332 -1.59 7.64 -8.17
CA ASP A 332 -2.63 6.60 -8.25
C ASP A 332 -3.90 6.96 -7.47
N GLN A 333 -3.77 7.68 -6.36
CA GLN A 333 -4.91 8.17 -5.58
C GLN A 333 -5.68 9.24 -6.38
N GLU A 334 -4.98 10.17 -7.03
CA GLU A 334 -5.62 11.17 -7.92
C GLU A 334 -6.24 10.50 -9.15
N PHE A 335 -5.59 9.51 -9.74
CA PHE A 335 -6.11 8.73 -10.87
C PHE A 335 -7.40 8.00 -10.51
N SER A 336 -7.38 7.20 -9.44
CA SER A 336 -8.54 6.43 -8.98
C SER A 336 -9.72 7.35 -8.61
N ALA A 337 -9.44 8.50 -7.99
CA ALA A 337 -10.47 9.50 -7.68
C ALA A 337 -11.09 10.11 -8.94
N ASP A 338 -10.29 10.36 -9.99
CA ASP A 338 -10.79 10.87 -11.27
C ASP A 338 -11.51 9.79 -12.09
N MET A 339 -11.07 8.53 -12.07
CA MET A 339 -11.75 7.40 -12.73
C MET A 339 -13.12 7.13 -12.11
N ALA A 340 -13.19 7.06 -10.79
CA ALA A 340 -14.46 6.89 -10.07
C ALA A 340 -15.43 8.05 -10.36
N ALA A 341 -14.91 9.25 -10.61
CA ALA A 341 -15.69 10.43 -10.95
C ALA A 341 -16.24 10.46 -12.38
N LEU A 342 -15.87 9.53 -13.27
CA LEU A 342 -16.39 9.46 -14.64
C LEU A 342 -17.82 8.89 -14.73
N ALA A 343 -18.27 8.12 -13.74
CA ALA A 343 -19.47 7.30 -13.82
C ALA A 343 -20.80 8.05 -13.56
N GLY A 344 -20.80 9.38 -13.37
CA GLY A 344 -22.01 10.10 -12.95
C GLY A 344 -22.03 11.60 -13.25
N ASN A 345 -23.02 12.29 -12.69
CA ASN A 345 -23.12 13.75 -12.75
C ASN A 345 -22.10 14.42 -11.81
N GLU A 346 -22.03 15.75 -11.82
CA GLU A 346 -21.06 16.51 -11.02
C GLU A 346 -21.14 16.21 -9.50
N SER A 347 -22.34 16.00 -8.97
CA SER A 347 -22.53 15.65 -7.55
C SER A 347 -22.03 14.24 -7.25
N ALA A 348 -22.32 13.27 -8.11
CA ALA A 348 -21.77 11.91 -7.99
C ALA A 348 -20.24 11.90 -8.12
N ALA A 349 -19.69 12.71 -9.03
CA ALA A 349 -18.25 12.88 -9.20
C ALA A 349 -17.57 13.48 -7.95
N ALA A 350 -18.19 14.46 -7.30
CA ALA A 350 -17.69 15.01 -6.03
C ALA A 350 -17.76 13.97 -4.90
N SER A 351 -18.85 13.21 -4.82
CA SER A 351 -19.00 12.11 -3.85
C SER A 351 -17.93 11.03 -4.05
N ALA A 352 -17.71 10.57 -5.27
CA ALA A 352 -16.72 9.54 -5.59
C ALA A 352 -15.30 9.95 -5.14
N ARG A 353 -14.92 11.21 -5.38
CA ARG A 353 -13.64 11.76 -4.90
C ARG A 353 -13.56 11.79 -3.37
N ALA A 354 -14.66 12.15 -2.70
CA ALA A 354 -14.72 12.15 -1.24
C ALA A 354 -14.62 10.74 -0.66
N VAL A 355 -15.30 9.76 -1.27
CA VAL A 355 -15.22 8.33 -0.88
C VAL A 355 -13.78 7.84 -1.00
N LYS A 356 -13.11 8.07 -2.14
CA LYS A 356 -11.70 7.69 -2.30
C LYS A 356 -10.82 8.32 -1.23
N ARG A 357 -11.02 9.62 -0.95
CA ARG A 357 -10.28 10.30 0.11
C ARG A 357 -10.50 9.67 1.49
N ILE A 358 -11.75 9.34 1.81
CA ILE A 358 -12.12 8.68 3.07
C ILE A 358 -11.39 7.34 3.20
N GLU A 359 -11.35 6.54 2.14
CA GLU A 359 -10.68 5.24 2.12
C GLU A 359 -9.18 5.36 2.39
N ASP A 360 -8.51 6.33 1.75
CA ASP A 360 -7.07 6.59 1.94
C ASP A 360 -6.74 7.02 3.37
N VAL A 361 -7.53 7.94 3.92
CA VAL A 361 -7.32 8.41 5.30
C VAL A 361 -7.65 7.32 6.32
N ARG A 362 -8.63 6.46 6.03
CA ARG A 362 -8.95 5.31 6.87
C ARG A 362 -7.77 4.34 6.92
N LEU A 363 -7.17 4.01 5.77
CA LEU A 363 -5.96 3.17 5.72
C LEU A 363 -4.82 3.79 6.54
N LEU A 364 -4.56 5.09 6.36
CA LEU A 364 -3.51 5.81 7.09
C LEU A 364 -3.71 5.71 8.61
N ARG A 365 -4.93 5.94 9.10
CA ARG A 365 -5.20 5.91 10.54
C ARG A 365 -5.21 4.51 11.14
N GLN A 366 -5.59 3.49 10.36
CA GLN A 366 -5.68 2.11 10.81
C GLN A 366 -4.33 1.38 10.78
N ALA A 367 -3.42 1.77 9.88
CA ALA A 367 -2.15 1.09 9.69
C ALA A 367 -0.93 2.02 9.90
N GLN A 368 -0.90 3.19 9.25
CA GLN A 368 0.26 4.08 9.28
C GLN A 368 0.46 4.75 10.64
N PHE A 369 -0.59 5.29 11.27
CA PHE A 369 -0.48 5.90 12.60
C PHE A 369 0.04 4.92 13.66
N PRO A 370 -0.46 3.67 13.75
CA PRO A 370 0.15 2.66 14.63
C PRO A 370 1.62 2.37 14.32
N GLU A 371 2.01 2.30 13.04
CA GLU A 371 3.42 2.12 12.62
C GLU A 371 4.30 3.30 13.09
N ASP A 372 3.83 4.53 12.90
CA ASP A 372 4.52 5.78 13.26
C ASP A 372 4.60 6.00 14.77
N ALA A 373 3.76 5.32 15.55
CA ALA A 373 3.82 5.29 17.01
C ALA A 373 4.61 4.08 17.54
N GLY A 374 5.01 3.17 16.67
CA GLY A 374 5.59 1.86 17.00
C GLY A 374 7.11 1.84 17.13
N PRO A 375 7.68 0.68 17.47
CA PRO A 375 9.13 0.48 17.52
C PRO A 375 9.80 0.63 16.15
N MET A 376 9.06 0.36 15.08
CA MET A 376 9.48 0.53 13.69
C MET A 376 9.27 1.95 13.15
N ALA A 377 8.88 2.92 13.97
CA ALA A 377 8.64 4.29 13.49
C ALA A 377 9.91 4.88 12.84
N HIS A 378 9.74 5.47 11.66
CA HIS A 378 10.78 6.13 10.89
C HIS A 378 10.18 7.30 10.08
N PRO A 379 10.96 8.32 9.71
CA PRO A 379 10.49 9.32 8.76
C PRO A 379 10.23 8.70 7.38
N VAL A 380 9.50 9.41 6.50
CA VAL A 380 9.25 8.94 5.11
C VAL A 380 10.55 8.80 4.31
N ARG A 381 11.62 9.49 4.70
CA ARG A 381 13.00 9.25 4.24
C ARG A 381 13.85 8.77 5.43
N PRO A 382 13.98 7.45 5.64
CA PRO A 382 14.71 6.88 6.77
C PRO A 382 16.16 7.39 6.86
N ASP A 383 16.72 7.39 8.07
CA ASP A 383 18.14 7.72 8.29
C ASP A 383 19.04 6.48 8.42
N SER A 384 18.45 5.32 8.71
CA SER A 384 19.16 4.04 8.83
C SER A 384 18.25 2.83 8.66
N TYR A 385 18.79 1.73 8.14
CA TYR A 385 18.13 0.41 8.09
C TYR A 385 19.14 -0.73 8.26
N GLU A 386 18.66 -1.92 8.65
CA GLU A 386 19.46 -3.16 8.56
C GLU A 386 19.05 -3.98 7.33
N GLU A 387 17.75 -4.07 7.05
CA GLU A 387 17.19 -4.71 5.86
C GLU A 387 16.26 -3.73 5.13
N ILE A 388 16.58 -3.38 3.88
CA ILE A 388 15.80 -2.40 3.12
C ILE A 388 14.39 -2.91 2.79
N ASN A 389 14.21 -4.22 2.63
CA ASN A 389 12.90 -4.83 2.37
C ASN A 389 11.88 -4.56 3.49
N ASN A 390 12.34 -4.27 4.72
CA ASN A 390 11.49 -3.88 5.84
C ASN A 390 10.94 -2.45 5.74
N PHE A 391 11.43 -1.62 4.81
CA PHE A 391 11.04 -0.22 4.65
C PHE A 391 10.04 0.05 3.53
N TYR A 392 9.57 -0.99 2.84
CA TYR A 392 8.36 -0.96 1.99
C TYR A 392 7.11 -0.91 2.88
N THR A 393 6.88 0.26 3.46
CA THR A 393 6.00 0.50 4.61
C THR A 393 4.88 1.46 4.28
N VAL A 394 3.82 1.43 5.08
CA VAL A 394 2.70 2.36 4.95
C VAL A 394 3.17 3.82 5.15
N THR A 395 4.22 4.03 5.94
CA THR A 395 4.86 5.34 6.11
C THR A 395 5.56 5.84 4.85
N VAL A 396 6.36 5.01 4.17
CA VAL A 396 7.04 5.42 2.93
C VAL A 396 6.04 5.68 1.79
N TYR A 397 5.00 4.85 1.70
CA TYR A 397 3.96 4.88 0.67
C TYR A 397 2.87 5.93 0.98
N GLU A 398 2.01 5.64 1.96
CA GLU A 398 0.80 6.44 2.23
C GLU A 398 1.11 7.77 2.91
N LYS A 399 1.94 7.79 3.97
CA LYS A 399 2.36 9.08 4.56
C LYS A 399 3.24 9.87 3.58
N GLY A 400 4.03 9.18 2.75
CA GLY A 400 4.73 9.79 1.62
C GLY A 400 3.77 10.51 0.66
N ALA A 401 2.67 9.87 0.28
CA ALA A 401 1.62 10.47 -0.56
C ALA A 401 0.94 11.65 0.11
N GLU A 402 0.71 11.60 1.42
CA GLU A 402 0.18 12.75 2.17
C GLU A 402 1.18 13.93 2.19
N VAL A 403 2.49 13.67 2.28
CA VAL A 403 3.52 14.71 2.12
C VAL A 403 3.48 15.31 0.72
N VAL A 404 3.31 14.49 -0.32
CA VAL A 404 3.17 14.98 -1.70
C VAL A 404 1.88 15.80 -1.87
N ARG A 405 0.77 15.32 -1.32
CA ARG A 405 -0.53 16.01 -1.32
C ARG A 405 -0.45 17.36 -0.64
N MET A 406 0.30 17.48 0.46
CA MET A 406 0.55 18.75 1.14
C MET A 406 1.26 19.78 0.24
N TYR A 407 2.15 19.37 -0.69
CA TYR A 407 2.66 20.31 -1.72
C TYR A 407 1.52 20.83 -2.60
N GLN A 408 0.64 19.96 -3.10
CA GLN A 408 -0.52 20.40 -3.89
C GLN A 408 -1.47 21.29 -3.09
N THR A 409 -1.65 21.04 -1.79
CA THR A 409 -2.46 21.90 -0.90
C THR A 409 -1.83 23.28 -0.70
N LEU A 410 -0.50 23.37 -0.54
CA LEU A 410 0.21 24.64 -0.37
C LEU A 410 0.34 25.45 -1.66
N LEU A 411 0.53 24.78 -2.80
CA LEU A 411 0.86 25.39 -4.08
C LEU A 411 -0.35 25.52 -5.03
N GLY A 412 -1.44 24.84 -4.71
CA GLY A 412 -2.54 24.60 -5.65
C GLY A 412 -2.16 23.61 -6.75
N ARG A 413 -3.16 23.15 -7.51
CA ARG A 413 -2.96 22.20 -8.63
C ARG A 413 -1.99 22.74 -9.68
N ASP A 414 -2.15 24.00 -10.09
CA ASP A 414 -1.30 24.61 -11.11
C ASP A 414 0.14 24.79 -10.64
N GLY A 415 0.34 25.18 -9.38
CA GLY A 415 1.67 25.34 -8.79
C GLY A 415 2.40 24.01 -8.63
N PHE A 416 1.68 22.96 -8.19
CA PHE A 416 2.19 21.59 -8.15
C PHE A 416 2.58 21.09 -9.55
N ARG A 417 1.72 21.33 -10.55
CA ARG A 417 2.00 20.94 -11.95
C ARG A 417 3.28 21.60 -12.48
N LYS A 418 3.46 22.90 -12.26
CA LYS A 418 4.71 23.61 -12.62
C LYS A 418 5.94 23.00 -11.94
N GLY A 419 5.82 22.61 -10.68
CA GLY A 419 6.89 21.93 -9.94
C GLY A 419 7.24 20.56 -10.53
N MET A 420 6.24 19.77 -10.93
CA MET A 420 6.43 18.50 -11.64
C MET A 420 7.14 18.71 -12.99
N ASP A 421 6.71 19.70 -13.78
CA ASP A 421 7.33 20.01 -15.08
C ASP A 421 8.83 20.37 -14.90
N LEU A 422 9.15 21.22 -13.91
CA LEU A 422 10.53 21.60 -13.61
C LEU A 422 11.36 20.42 -13.07
N TYR A 423 10.76 19.55 -12.26
CA TYR A 423 11.41 18.35 -11.74
C TYR A 423 11.87 17.43 -12.88
N PHE A 424 10.98 17.12 -13.82
CA PHE A 424 11.37 16.30 -14.99
C PHE A 424 12.34 17.02 -15.91
N GLN A 425 12.17 18.33 -16.14
CA GLN A 425 13.11 19.11 -16.94
C GLN A 425 14.55 19.04 -16.40
N ARG A 426 14.72 19.01 -15.07
CA ARG A 426 16.03 18.97 -14.42
C ARG A 426 16.64 17.56 -14.32
N HIS A 427 15.79 16.56 -14.07
CA HIS A 427 16.25 15.29 -13.50
C HIS A 427 15.94 14.06 -14.37
N ASP A 428 15.33 14.22 -15.53
CA ASP A 428 15.14 13.12 -16.47
C ASP A 428 16.45 12.39 -16.80
N GLY A 429 16.43 11.06 -16.71
CA GLY A 429 17.57 10.16 -16.93
C GLY A 429 18.57 10.11 -15.77
N GLN A 430 18.18 10.50 -14.56
CA GLN A 430 19.05 10.59 -13.39
C GLN A 430 18.46 9.87 -12.15
N ALA A 431 19.36 9.54 -11.21
CA ALA A 431 19.02 9.06 -9.89
C ALA A 431 19.17 10.22 -8.87
N VAL A 432 18.08 10.63 -8.22
CA VAL A 432 18.01 11.88 -7.43
C VAL A 432 17.46 11.64 -6.03
N THR A 433 17.26 12.72 -5.27
CA THR A 433 16.85 12.69 -3.85
C THR A 433 15.50 13.35 -3.61
N CYS A 434 14.91 13.13 -2.43
CA CYS A 434 13.71 13.87 -2.00
C CYS A 434 13.95 15.40 -1.93
N ASP A 435 15.19 15.82 -1.67
CA ASP A 435 15.54 17.25 -1.62
C ASP A 435 15.51 17.90 -3.00
N ASP A 436 15.85 17.16 -4.06
CA ASP A 436 15.76 17.64 -5.45
C ASP A 436 14.31 17.89 -5.87
N PHE A 437 13.39 16.99 -5.49
CA PHE A 437 11.96 17.16 -5.71
C PHE A 437 11.41 18.39 -4.97
N ARG A 438 11.75 18.53 -3.69
CA ARG A 438 11.39 19.70 -2.88
C ARG A 438 11.92 21.00 -3.47
N ALA A 439 13.16 21.00 -3.98
CA ALA A 439 13.77 22.16 -4.61
C ALA A 439 13.06 22.54 -5.92
N ALA A 440 12.70 21.57 -6.77
CA ALA A 440 11.92 21.85 -7.98
C ALA A 440 10.54 22.46 -7.65
N MET A 441 9.85 21.93 -6.63
CA MET A 441 8.58 22.49 -6.14
C MET A 441 8.73 23.93 -5.64
N ALA A 442 9.79 24.21 -4.89
CA ALA A 442 10.09 25.55 -4.35
C ALA A 442 10.40 26.55 -5.48
N ASP A 443 11.33 26.19 -6.37
CA ASP A 443 11.84 27.07 -7.42
C ASP A 443 10.76 27.41 -8.45
N ALA A 444 9.93 26.44 -8.84
CA ALA A 444 8.85 26.66 -9.80
C ALA A 444 7.77 27.62 -9.30
N ASN A 445 7.67 27.80 -7.98
CA ASN A 445 6.61 28.57 -7.32
C ASN A 445 7.13 29.79 -6.53
N GLY A 446 8.45 29.98 -6.44
CA GLY A 446 9.05 31.02 -5.61
C GLY A 446 8.66 30.94 -4.13
N ARG A 447 8.40 29.71 -3.62
CA ARG A 447 7.93 29.49 -2.24
C ARG A 447 9.03 28.84 -1.40
N ASP A 448 9.30 29.39 -0.22
CA ASP A 448 10.21 28.75 0.74
C ASP A 448 9.59 27.48 1.32
N LEU A 449 10.24 26.35 1.06
CA LEU A 449 9.85 25.02 1.53
C LEU A 449 10.95 24.41 2.41
N THR A 450 11.82 25.23 2.99
CA THR A 450 12.90 24.78 3.88
C THR A 450 12.34 24.10 5.14
N GLN A 451 11.39 24.74 5.82
CA GLN A 451 10.74 24.14 7.00
C GLN A 451 9.91 22.89 6.62
N PHE A 452 9.31 22.88 5.44
CA PHE A 452 8.56 21.72 4.94
C PHE A 452 9.43 20.46 4.85
N GLY A 453 10.74 20.61 4.61
CA GLY A 453 11.71 19.50 4.62
C GLY A 453 11.72 18.67 5.91
N ARG A 454 11.19 19.19 7.03
CA ARG A 454 11.05 18.45 8.30
C ARG A 454 10.14 17.22 8.20
N TRP A 455 9.18 17.21 7.26
CA TRP A 455 8.35 16.04 6.99
C TRP A 455 9.13 14.83 6.48
N TYR A 456 10.28 15.07 5.81
CA TYR A 456 11.18 14.02 5.35
C TYR A 456 12.16 13.55 6.43
N SER A 457 12.32 14.26 7.55
CA SER A 457 13.39 13.99 8.53
C SER A 457 12.90 13.75 9.94
N GLN A 458 11.60 13.84 10.22
CA GLN A 458 11.03 13.57 11.54
C GLN A 458 9.96 12.49 11.44
N ALA A 459 10.09 11.43 12.23
CA ALA A 459 9.07 10.39 12.37
C ALA A 459 7.89 10.88 13.22
N GLY A 460 6.90 10.02 13.43
CA GLY A 460 5.78 10.28 14.34
C GLY A 460 4.68 11.11 13.72
N THR A 461 3.50 11.00 14.33
CA THR A 461 2.29 11.71 13.91
C THR A 461 2.13 12.99 14.74
N PRO A 462 2.18 14.18 14.13
CA PRO A 462 1.99 15.43 14.86
C PRO A 462 0.58 15.53 15.42
N VAL A 463 0.46 16.16 16.58
CA VAL A 463 -0.80 16.46 17.24
C VAL A 463 -1.02 17.97 17.21
N VAL A 464 -2.19 18.40 16.74
CA VAL A 464 -2.63 19.79 16.66
C VAL A 464 -3.78 20.02 17.62
N ALA A 465 -3.52 20.73 18.72
CA ALA A 465 -4.55 21.21 19.63
C ALA A 465 -5.11 22.55 19.17
N VAL A 466 -6.44 22.67 19.15
CA VAL A 466 -7.16 23.82 18.60
C VAL A 466 -8.04 24.47 19.66
N GLU A 467 -7.96 25.79 19.77
CA GLU A 467 -8.85 26.63 20.59
C GLU A 467 -9.54 27.65 19.70
N GLY A 468 -10.86 27.80 19.84
CA GLY A 468 -11.68 28.75 19.08
C GLY A 468 -12.38 29.75 20.00
N HIS A 469 -12.35 31.03 19.65
CA HIS A 469 -13.04 32.09 20.41
C HIS A 469 -13.73 33.08 19.46
N HIS A 470 -15.05 33.23 19.61
CA HIS A 470 -15.82 34.27 18.94
C HIS A 470 -15.95 35.50 19.84
N ASP A 471 -15.62 36.67 19.29
CA ASP A 471 -15.88 37.97 19.90
C ASP A 471 -17.00 38.67 19.12
N ALA A 472 -18.17 38.74 19.75
CA ALA A 472 -19.36 39.37 19.18
C ALA A 472 -19.27 40.91 19.14
N ALA A 473 -18.41 41.55 19.94
CA ALA A 473 -18.24 43.00 19.91
C ALA A 473 -17.41 43.45 18.70
N THR A 474 -16.41 42.65 18.31
CA THR A 474 -15.54 42.94 17.17
C THR A 474 -15.89 42.15 15.91
N HIS A 475 -16.91 41.28 15.97
CA HIS A 475 -17.28 40.35 14.89
C HIS A 475 -16.08 39.54 14.38
N THR A 476 -15.30 38.97 15.29
CA THR A 476 -14.13 38.18 14.93
C THR A 476 -14.18 36.78 15.50
N TYR A 477 -13.64 35.82 14.76
CA TYR A 477 -13.39 34.47 15.27
C TYR A 477 -11.88 34.20 15.28
N THR A 478 -11.35 33.84 16.45
CA THR A 478 -9.93 33.59 16.66
C THR A 478 -9.70 32.09 16.80
N LEU A 479 -8.84 31.54 15.94
CA LEU A 479 -8.32 30.18 16.07
C LEU A 479 -6.88 30.23 16.58
N THR A 480 -6.62 29.57 17.70
CA THR A 480 -5.26 29.34 18.21
C THR A 480 -4.91 27.87 18.03
N LEU A 481 -3.87 27.60 17.25
CA LEU A 481 -3.34 26.26 16.98
C LEU A 481 -2.06 26.03 17.80
N ARG A 482 -1.89 24.83 18.34
CA ARG A 482 -0.66 24.37 18.99
C ARG A 482 -0.25 23.02 18.44
N GLN A 483 1.01 22.86 18.04
CA GLN A 483 1.53 21.58 17.53
C GLN A 483 2.57 20.98 18.48
N ARG A 484 2.53 19.66 18.59
CA ARG A 484 3.54 18.84 19.27
C ARG A 484 3.74 17.53 18.52
N CYS A 485 4.91 16.94 18.64
CA CYS A 485 5.20 15.59 18.16
C CYS A 485 6.26 15.02 19.08
N GLU A 486 5.98 13.89 19.73
CA GLU A 486 6.94 13.24 20.63
C GLU A 486 7.96 12.42 19.82
N PRO A 487 9.20 12.24 20.31
CA PRO A 487 10.12 11.28 19.72
C PRO A 487 9.54 9.86 19.69
N VAL A 488 9.72 9.14 18.59
CA VAL A 488 9.24 7.77 18.39
C VAL A 488 10.33 6.87 17.80
N GLY A 489 10.18 5.55 17.93
CA GLY A 489 11.16 4.59 17.41
C GLY A 489 12.59 4.93 17.85
N ILE A 490 13.52 5.00 16.90
CA ILE A 490 14.94 5.30 17.16
C ILE A 490 15.18 6.72 17.72
N GLU A 491 14.25 7.66 17.53
CA GLU A 491 14.38 9.04 18.04
C GLU A 491 14.31 9.08 19.58
N THR A 492 13.65 8.10 20.21
CA THR A 492 13.55 7.99 21.68
C THR A 492 14.89 7.73 22.37
N THR A 493 15.86 7.16 21.64
CA THR A 493 17.18 6.80 22.17
C THR A 493 18.31 7.67 21.60
N SER A 494 18.09 8.36 20.48
CA SER A 494 19.10 9.16 19.80
C SER A 494 19.19 10.63 20.28
N GLY A 495 18.30 11.08 21.16
CA GLY A 495 18.31 12.44 21.71
C GLY A 495 17.93 13.53 20.70
N ILE A 496 17.30 13.15 19.58
CA ILE A 496 16.80 14.09 18.57
C ILE A 496 15.70 14.97 19.16
N GLN A 497 15.84 16.29 19.01
CA GLN A 497 14.81 17.25 19.40
C GLN A 497 13.85 17.53 18.24
N LYS A 498 12.55 17.31 18.48
CA LYS A 498 11.48 17.57 17.53
C LYS A 498 11.31 19.07 17.28
N GLN A 499 11.27 19.45 16.02
CA GLN A 499 11.03 20.82 15.56
C GLN A 499 9.59 20.95 15.01
N PRO A 500 8.98 22.15 15.06
CA PRO A 500 7.63 22.34 14.53
C PRO A 500 7.59 22.10 13.02
N PHE A 501 6.57 21.38 12.56
CA PHE A 501 6.33 21.12 11.15
C PHE A 501 5.72 22.37 10.49
N HIS A 502 5.80 22.43 9.16
CA HIS A 502 4.97 23.31 8.35
C HIS A 502 3.70 22.55 7.98
N ILE A 503 2.60 22.81 8.69
CA ILE A 503 1.33 22.11 8.56
C ILE A 503 0.37 22.97 7.73
N PRO A 504 0.00 22.60 6.49
CA PRO A 504 -1.11 23.23 5.79
C PRO A 504 -2.44 22.83 6.44
N PHE A 505 -3.00 23.73 7.25
CA PHE A 505 -4.19 23.45 8.06
C PHE A 505 -5.44 24.08 7.43
N ALA A 506 -6.21 23.30 6.67
CA ALA A 506 -7.42 23.77 5.98
C ALA A 506 -8.60 23.90 6.94
N VAL A 507 -9.31 25.04 6.91
CA VAL A 507 -10.44 25.33 7.79
C VAL A 507 -11.62 25.94 7.05
N GLY A 508 -12.82 25.64 7.53
CA GLY A 508 -14.09 26.32 7.24
C GLY A 508 -14.76 26.81 8.51
N LEU A 509 -15.70 27.75 8.41
CA LEU A 509 -16.55 28.20 9.52
C LEU A 509 -18.01 28.05 9.11
N ILE A 510 -18.79 27.31 9.87
CA ILE A 510 -20.19 26.98 9.56
C ILE A 510 -21.11 27.80 10.46
N ASP A 511 -22.11 28.46 9.88
CA ASP A 511 -23.13 29.18 10.63
C ASP A 511 -24.18 28.25 11.26
N LYS A 512 -25.11 28.81 12.05
CA LYS A 512 -26.19 28.03 12.71
C LYS A 512 -27.19 27.40 11.74
N GLN A 513 -27.18 27.80 10.46
CA GLN A 513 -28.03 27.25 9.41
C GLN A 513 -27.29 26.19 8.58
N GLY A 514 -26.03 25.88 8.90
CA GLY A 514 -25.25 24.88 8.19
C GLY A 514 -24.56 25.41 6.93
N ARG A 515 -24.45 26.74 6.77
CA ARG A 515 -23.79 27.35 5.59
C ARG A 515 -22.38 27.75 5.93
N ASP A 516 -21.47 27.57 4.98
CA ASP A 516 -20.13 28.10 5.09
C ASP A 516 -20.12 29.63 5.09
N LEU A 517 -19.41 30.21 6.04
CA LEU A 517 -19.13 31.63 6.12
C LEU A 517 -17.96 32.00 5.18
N PRO A 518 -18.00 33.17 4.51
CA PRO A 518 -16.83 33.74 3.88
C PRO A 518 -15.70 33.95 4.90
N LEU A 519 -14.49 33.55 4.54
CA LEU A 519 -13.30 33.62 5.37
C LEU A 519 -12.38 34.75 4.91
N ARG A 520 -12.12 35.70 5.80
CA ARG A 520 -11.12 36.77 5.60
C ARG A 520 -10.22 36.84 6.83
N LEU A 521 -8.92 36.61 6.65
CA LEU A 521 -7.96 36.78 7.74
C LEU A 521 -7.68 38.26 7.98
N ARG A 522 -7.41 38.62 9.23
CA ARG A 522 -6.98 39.97 9.60
C ARG A 522 -5.77 40.40 8.77
N GLY A 523 -5.87 41.58 8.16
CA GLY A 523 -4.85 42.14 7.27
C GLY A 523 -5.04 41.80 5.79
N GLU A 524 -6.02 40.97 5.44
CA GLU A 524 -6.36 40.69 4.05
C GLU A 524 -7.40 41.67 3.50
N ALA A 525 -7.23 42.05 2.23
CA ALA A 525 -8.23 42.78 1.49
C ALA A 525 -9.46 41.91 1.22
N ALA A 526 -10.63 42.54 1.09
CA ALA A 526 -11.83 41.83 0.68
C ALA A 526 -11.64 41.21 -0.71
N SER A 527 -11.93 39.91 -0.83
CA SER A 527 -11.91 39.19 -2.10
C SER A 527 -13.23 39.43 -2.86
N PRO A 528 -13.21 39.61 -4.19
CA PRO A 528 -14.42 39.72 -5.01
C PRO A 528 -15.24 38.43 -5.06
N SER A 529 -14.66 37.29 -4.65
CA SER A 529 -15.37 36.02 -4.51
C SER A 529 -15.17 35.45 -3.10
N PRO A 530 -16.25 35.01 -2.41
CA PRO A 530 -16.15 34.51 -1.05
C PRO A 530 -15.35 33.20 -1.03
N ILE A 531 -14.29 33.18 -0.21
CA ILE A 531 -13.50 31.99 0.05
C ILE A 531 -14.10 31.32 1.29
N THR A 532 -14.61 30.10 1.17
CA THR A 532 -15.26 29.38 2.28
C THR A 532 -14.36 28.32 2.93
N THR A 533 -13.23 28.00 2.29
CA THR A 533 -12.18 27.14 2.87
C THR A 533 -10.85 27.84 2.76
N ARG A 534 -10.12 27.93 3.88
CA ARG A 534 -8.82 28.59 3.97
C ARG A 534 -7.74 27.63 4.44
N VAL A 535 -6.64 27.53 3.69
CA VAL A 535 -5.43 26.84 4.15
C VAL A 535 -4.59 27.81 4.99
N LEU A 536 -4.35 27.45 6.26
CA LEU A 536 -3.52 28.21 7.19
C LEU A 536 -2.09 27.66 7.15
N ASP A 537 -1.11 28.53 6.94
CA ASP A 537 0.31 28.21 7.09
C ASP A 537 0.66 28.13 8.58
N PHE A 538 0.51 26.94 9.18
CA PHE A 538 0.82 26.72 10.59
C PHE A 538 2.26 26.21 10.74
N THR A 539 3.16 27.09 11.17
CA THR A 539 4.62 26.85 11.17
C THR A 539 5.26 26.97 12.56
N GLU A 540 4.58 27.60 13.52
CA GLU A 540 5.09 27.77 14.88
C GLU A 540 4.59 26.68 15.82
N THR A 541 5.20 26.54 17.00
CA THR A 541 4.68 25.66 18.06
C THR A 541 3.28 26.10 18.52
N LYS A 542 3.01 27.41 18.48
CA LYS A 542 1.71 28.01 18.78
C LYS A 542 1.50 29.21 17.85
N GLN A 543 0.39 29.27 17.14
CA GLN A 543 0.07 30.36 16.23
C GLN A 543 -1.42 30.73 16.32
N THR A 544 -1.73 32.01 16.12
CA THR A 544 -3.11 32.52 16.19
C THR A 544 -3.52 33.15 14.86
N PHE A 545 -4.71 32.79 14.39
CA PHE A 545 -5.34 33.30 13.18
C PHE A 545 -6.66 33.96 13.54
N VAL A 546 -6.86 35.19 13.08
CA VAL A 546 -8.09 35.96 13.37
C VAL A 546 -8.87 36.14 12.08
N PHE A 547 -10.08 35.60 12.04
CA PHE A 547 -11.05 35.82 10.98
C PHE A 547 -11.90 37.04 11.32
N GLU A 548 -12.05 37.95 10.36
CA GLU A 548 -12.89 39.13 10.45
C GLU A 548 -14.26 38.88 9.80
N ASP A 549 -15.21 39.78 10.05
CA ASP A 549 -16.58 39.74 9.50
C ASP A 549 -17.40 38.51 9.92
N VAL A 550 -17.10 37.95 11.10
CA VAL A 550 -17.82 36.82 11.69
C VAL A 550 -18.82 37.35 12.73
N ALA A 551 -20.04 37.66 12.29
CA ALA A 551 -21.06 38.31 13.13
C ALA A 551 -21.62 37.40 14.25
N GLU A 552 -21.73 36.10 13.99
CA GLU A 552 -22.24 35.11 14.94
C GLU A 552 -21.21 34.01 15.21
N ALA A 553 -21.28 33.41 16.40
CA ALA A 553 -20.40 32.30 16.77
C ALA A 553 -20.56 31.12 15.79
N PRO A 554 -19.50 30.75 15.05
CA PRO A 554 -19.55 29.65 14.09
C PRO A 554 -19.15 28.32 14.73
N LEU A 555 -19.44 27.22 14.04
CA LEU A 555 -18.79 25.93 14.27
C LEU A 555 -17.60 25.78 13.32
N PRO A 556 -16.36 25.58 13.80
CA PRO A 556 -15.23 25.39 12.91
C PRO A 556 -15.24 23.97 12.28
N SER A 557 -15.06 23.91 10.97
CA SER A 557 -14.74 22.68 10.22
C SER A 557 -13.22 22.60 10.07
N LEU A 558 -12.58 21.78 10.89
CA LEU A 558 -11.12 21.74 11.05
C LEU A 558 -10.49 20.65 10.19
N LEU A 559 -9.30 20.91 9.65
CA LEU A 559 -8.52 19.98 8.82
C LEU A 559 -9.32 19.41 7.62
N ARG A 560 -10.07 20.29 6.92
CA ARG A 560 -10.90 19.93 5.76
C ARG A 560 -10.13 19.08 4.75
N ASN A 561 -10.80 18.07 4.18
CA ASN A 561 -10.21 17.10 3.26
C ASN A 561 -8.95 16.38 3.80
N PHE A 562 -8.78 16.33 5.13
CA PHE A 562 -7.57 15.85 5.80
C PHE A 562 -6.30 16.52 5.25
N SER A 563 -6.22 17.85 5.34
CA SER A 563 -5.18 18.63 4.65
C SER A 563 -3.74 18.36 5.08
N ALA A 564 -3.53 17.66 6.21
CA ALA A 564 -2.23 17.19 6.68
C ALA A 564 -2.39 15.90 7.52
N PRO A 565 -1.39 14.99 7.54
CA PRO A 565 -1.44 13.74 8.29
C PRO A 565 -1.19 13.95 9.79
N VAL A 566 -2.14 14.58 10.47
CA VAL A 566 -2.05 14.97 11.89
C VAL A 566 -3.27 14.50 12.70
N ILE A 567 -3.09 14.40 14.01
CA ILE A 567 -4.18 14.18 14.96
C ILE A 567 -4.69 15.56 15.41
N VAL A 568 -6.00 15.80 15.30
CA VAL A 568 -6.63 17.06 15.75
C VAL A 568 -7.34 16.86 17.08
N GLU A 569 -6.89 17.61 18.09
CA GLU A 569 -7.49 17.71 19.41
C GLU A 569 -8.37 18.98 19.46
N TYR A 570 -9.69 18.79 19.42
CA TYR A 570 -10.69 19.85 19.61
C TYR A 570 -11.88 19.26 20.35
N GLY A 571 -12.38 19.99 21.35
CA GLY A 571 -13.47 19.54 22.24
C GLY A 571 -14.85 19.76 21.63
N TYR A 572 -15.14 19.12 20.49
CA TYR A 572 -16.51 19.12 19.95
C TYR A 572 -17.49 18.49 20.94
N THR A 573 -18.66 19.07 21.10
CA THR A 573 -19.77 18.40 21.81
C THR A 573 -20.50 17.41 20.90
N THR A 574 -21.27 16.50 21.48
CA THR A 574 -22.13 15.57 20.73
C THR A 574 -23.06 16.32 19.77
N GLU A 575 -23.64 17.44 20.20
CA GLU A 575 -24.53 18.28 19.38
C GLU A 575 -23.77 18.89 18.20
N GLN A 576 -22.53 19.35 18.43
CA GLN A 576 -21.69 19.92 17.37
C GLN A 576 -21.28 18.87 16.34
N LEU A 577 -20.89 17.66 16.77
CA LEU A 577 -20.57 16.56 15.85
C LEU A 577 -21.81 16.13 15.04
N THR A 578 -22.97 16.04 15.69
CA THR A 578 -24.24 15.71 15.02
C THR A 578 -24.60 16.78 13.99
N PHE A 579 -24.42 18.06 14.33
CA PHE A 579 -24.63 19.18 13.42
C PHE A 579 -23.64 19.13 12.23
N GLN A 580 -22.35 18.84 12.49
CA GLN A 580 -21.33 18.75 11.45
C GLN A 580 -21.61 17.60 10.47
N LEU A 581 -22.00 16.43 10.97
CA LEU A 581 -22.40 15.29 10.14
C LEU A 581 -23.55 15.66 9.18
N ALA A 582 -24.53 16.40 9.68
CA ALA A 582 -25.70 16.81 8.92
C ALA A 582 -25.40 17.93 7.90
N HIS A 583 -24.50 18.86 8.22
CA HIS A 583 -24.42 20.16 7.53
C HIS A 583 -23.06 20.57 6.98
N ASP A 584 -21.93 19.95 7.37
CA ASP A 584 -20.63 20.40 6.87
C ASP A 584 -20.56 20.28 5.35
N SER A 585 -20.08 21.33 4.68
CA SER A 585 -19.94 21.33 3.23
C SER A 585 -18.76 20.45 2.77
N ASP A 586 -17.79 20.19 3.66
CA ASP A 586 -16.67 19.29 3.39
C ASP A 586 -17.12 17.84 3.64
N PRO A 587 -17.25 17.00 2.58
CA PRO A 587 -17.80 15.66 2.71
C PRO A 587 -16.90 14.75 3.57
N PHE A 588 -15.59 14.98 3.57
CA PHE A 588 -14.66 14.29 4.46
C PHE A 588 -14.98 14.61 5.93
N ASN A 589 -15.17 15.89 6.29
CA ASN A 589 -15.49 16.27 7.66
C ASN A 589 -16.90 15.88 8.11
N ARG A 590 -17.87 15.78 7.18
CA ARG A 590 -19.16 15.12 7.50
C ARG A 590 -18.94 13.69 7.97
N TRP A 591 -18.12 12.92 7.24
CA TRP A 591 -17.78 11.55 7.59
C TRP A 591 -16.99 11.48 8.89
N GLU A 592 -15.98 12.34 9.05
CA GLU A 592 -15.16 12.45 10.25
C GLU A 592 -16.00 12.68 11.50
N ALA A 593 -17.00 13.55 11.43
CA ALA A 593 -17.91 13.83 12.54
C ALA A 593 -18.65 12.57 13.00
N GLY A 594 -19.14 11.76 12.05
CA GLY A 594 -19.75 10.46 12.33
C GLY A 594 -18.77 9.46 12.94
N GLN A 595 -17.55 9.39 12.43
CA GLN A 595 -16.52 8.51 12.97
C GLN A 595 -16.11 8.89 14.39
N ARG A 596 -16.02 10.19 14.70
CA ARG A 596 -15.76 10.69 16.06
C ARG A 596 -16.89 10.32 17.01
N LEU A 597 -18.14 10.59 16.62
CA LEU A 597 -19.31 10.25 17.41
C LEU A 597 -19.40 8.73 17.70
N ALA A 598 -19.15 7.90 16.69
CA ALA A 598 -19.10 6.45 16.83
C ALA A 598 -17.93 5.98 17.72
N THR A 599 -16.74 6.57 17.55
CA THR A 599 -15.55 6.26 18.36
C THR A 599 -15.78 6.60 19.83
N ASP A 600 -16.27 7.80 20.13
CA ASP A 600 -16.51 8.24 21.50
C ASP A 600 -17.57 7.37 22.17
N THR A 601 -18.63 7.00 21.44
CA THR A 601 -19.65 6.06 21.92
C THR A 601 -19.05 4.70 22.24
N LEU A 602 -18.26 4.13 21.32
CA LEU A 602 -17.63 2.82 21.50
C LEU A 602 -16.64 2.81 22.67
N LEU A 603 -15.80 3.84 22.83
CA LEU A 603 -14.84 3.93 23.93
C LEU A 603 -15.53 4.07 25.30
N ARG A 604 -16.66 4.79 25.39
CA ARG A 604 -17.50 4.80 26.60
C ARG A 604 -18.08 3.42 26.90
N MET A 605 -18.62 2.72 25.88
CA MET A 605 -19.14 1.36 26.04
C MET A 605 -18.06 0.38 26.50
N VAL A 606 -16.83 0.47 25.95
CA VAL A 606 -15.67 -0.32 26.42
C VAL A 606 -15.40 -0.04 27.89
N THR A 607 -15.40 1.23 28.30
CA THR A 607 -15.21 1.62 29.70
C THR A 607 -16.30 1.04 30.60
N ASP A 608 -17.56 1.03 30.17
CA ASP A 608 -18.66 0.40 30.92
C ASP A 608 -18.45 -1.11 31.09
N ILE A 609 -18.10 -1.81 30.00
CA ILE A 609 -17.84 -3.26 30.01
C ILE A 609 -16.68 -3.61 30.95
N GLN A 610 -15.58 -2.85 30.91
CA GLN A 610 -14.42 -3.05 31.79
C GLN A 610 -14.76 -2.89 33.27
N HIS A 611 -15.75 -2.06 33.60
CA HIS A 611 -16.24 -1.87 34.97
C HIS A 611 -17.45 -2.78 35.32
N GLY A 612 -17.82 -3.73 34.46
CA GLY A 612 -18.97 -4.62 34.67
C GLY A 612 -20.32 -3.91 34.61
N ARG A 613 -20.41 -2.74 33.99
CA ARG A 613 -21.66 -2.02 33.72
C ARG A 613 -22.22 -2.42 32.36
N ALA A 614 -23.54 -2.30 32.20
CA ALA A 614 -24.17 -2.50 30.89
C ALA A 614 -23.73 -1.37 29.94
N PRO A 615 -23.23 -1.69 28.73
CA PRO A 615 -22.84 -0.67 27.76
C PRO A 615 -24.07 0.11 27.26
N VAL A 616 -23.97 1.44 27.22
CA VAL A 616 -25.06 2.32 26.77
C VAL A 616 -24.75 2.88 25.38
N VAL A 617 -25.66 2.65 24.44
CA VAL A 617 -25.60 3.27 23.10
C VAL A 617 -26.24 4.65 23.14
N ASP A 618 -25.53 5.64 22.61
CA ASP A 618 -26.00 7.02 22.54
C ASP A 618 -27.14 7.16 21.52
N PRO A 619 -28.35 7.60 21.91
CA PRO A 619 -29.46 7.81 20.97
C PRO A 619 -29.13 8.80 19.86
N ALA A 620 -28.26 9.79 20.11
CA ALA A 620 -27.86 10.78 19.10
C ALA A 620 -27.12 10.12 17.93
N LEU A 621 -26.27 9.12 18.19
CA LEU A 621 -25.58 8.36 17.16
C LEU A 621 -26.57 7.53 16.32
N VAL A 622 -27.52 6.86 16.97
CA VAL A 622 -28.54 6.06 16.27
C VAL A 622 -29.33 6.95 15.32
N GLU A 623 -29.74 8.13 15.78
CA GLU A 623 -30.58 9.02 14.97
C GLU A 623 -29.82 9.76 13.87
N ALA A 624 -28.55 10.10 14.11
CA ALA A 624 -27.67 10.59 13.06
C ALA A 624 -27.49 9.54 11.95
N LEU A 625 -27.25 8.28 12.31
CA LEU A 625 -27.13 7.20 11.33
C LEU A 625 -28.47 6.90 10.66
N ARG A 626 -29.61 6.96 11.38
CA ARG A 626 -30.95 6.83 10.76
C ARG A 626 -31.14 7.87 9.66
N ALA A 627 -30.80 9.13 9.93
CA ALA A 627 -30.89 10.20 8.95
C ALA A 627 -30.04 9.90 7.70
N VAL A 628 -28.81 9.41 7.87
CA VAL A 628 -27.94 9.03 6.75
C VAL A 628 -28.49 7.86 5.94
N VAL A 629 -29.03 6.81 6.58
CA VAL A 629 -29.63 5.67 5.86
C VAL A 629 -30.93 6.07 5.17
N ALA A 630 -31.68 7.02 5.72
CA ALA A 630 -32.93 7.48 5.11
C ALA A 630 -32.74 8.49 3.97
N ASP A 631 -31.60 9.20 3.93
CA ASP A 631 -31.34 10.26 2.95
C ASP A 631 -30.95 9.71 1.57
N THR A 632 -31.90 9.67 0.65
CA THR A 632 -31.69 9.24 -0.74
C THR A 632 -31.06 10.32 -1.62
N SER A 633 -30.79 11.52 -1.11
CA SER A 633 -30.03 12.54 -1.83
C SER A 633 -28.52 12.32 -1.73
N LEU A 634 -28.06 11.57 -0.73
CA LEU A 634 -26.68 11.13 -0.60
C LEU A 634 -26.42 9.93 -1.52
N ASP A 635 -25.25 9.97 -2.15
CA ASP A 635 -24.76 8.87 -2.97
C ASP A 635 -24.61 7.57 -2.15
N PRO A 636 -24.98 6.39 -2.71
CA PRO A 636 -24.89 5.12 -2.01
C PRO A 636 -23.52 4.78 -1.44
N ALA A 637 -22.42 5.06 -2.15
CA ALA A 637 -21.07 4.77 -1.66
C ALA A 637 -20.74 5.64 -0.44
N PHE A 638 -21.11 6.92 -0.47
CA PHE A 638 -20.89 7.81 0.68
C PHE A 638 -21.71 7.36 1.91
N ARG A 639 -22.96 6.95 1.71
CA ARG A 639 -23.79 6.38 2.78
C ARG A 639 -23.21 5.10 3.36
N GLU A 640 -22.63 4.24 2.52
CA GLU A 640 -21.93 3.04 2.98
C GLU A 640 -20.75 3.40 3.89
N GLN A 641 -19.91 4.35 3.47
CA GLN A 641 -18.75 4.78 4.25
C GLN A 641 -19.13 5.37 5.62
N MET A 642 -20.28 6.03 5.72
CA MET A 642 -20.86 6.52 6.98
C MET A 642 -21.33 5.41 7.91
N LEU A 643 -21.75 4.26 7.36
CA LEU A 643 -22.24 3.11 8.12
C LEU A 643 -21.13 2.16 8.56
N ILE A 644 -19.91 2.30 8.04
CA ILE A 644 -18.74 1.58 8.52
C ILE A 644 -18.38 2.10 9.91
N LEU A 645 -18.55 1.25 10.93
CA LEU A 645 -18.09 1.53 12.29
C LEU A 645 -16.56 1.51 12.38
N PRO A 646 -15.96 2.30 13.28
CA PRO A 646 -14.53 2.25 13.57
C PRO A 646 -14.02 0.81 13.76
N ALA A 647 -12.85 0.53 13.18
CA ALA A 647 -12.19 -0.77 13.29
C ALA A 647 -11.71 -1.02 14.72
N GLU A 648 -11.68 -2.29 15.14
CA GLU A 648 -11.23 -2.66 16.50
C GLU A 648 -9.77 -2.26 16.76
N SER A 649 -8.90 -2.42 15.75
CA SER A 649 -7.51 -1.96 15.80
C SER A 649 -7.38 -0.45 15.98
N TYR A 650 -8.23 0.34 15.31
CA TYR A 650 -8.26 1.79 15.48
C TYR A 650 -8.71 2.18 16.90
N LEU A 651 -9.73 1.52 17.44
CA LEU A 651 -10.19 1.75 18.82
C LEU A 651 -9.09 1.40 19.83
N ALA A 652 -8.37 0.30 19.63
CA ALA A 652 -7.24 -0.08 20.46
C ALA A 652 -6.15 1.00 20.49
N GLU A 653 -5.85 1.63 19.34
CA GLU A 653 -4.87 2.72 19.28
C GLU A 653 -5.29 3.99 20.01
N ARG A 654 -6.60 4.25 20.07
CA ARG A 654 -7.20 5.38 20.80
C ARG A 654 -7.23 5.17 22.32
N MET A 655 -6.91 3.98 22.81
CA MET A 655 -6.82 3.66 24.22
C MET A 655 -5.38 3.77 24.74
N ASP A 656 -5.24 4.15 26.02
CA ASP A 656 -3.96 4.08 26.73
C ASP A 656 -3.56 2.62 26.99
N VAL A 657 -4.54 1.79 27.39
CA VAL A 657 -4.41 0.34 27.58
C VAL A 657 -5.54 -0.36 26.84
N ALA A 658 -5.21 -0.99 25.71
CA ALA A 658 -6.15 -1.68 24.82
C ALA A 658 -6.64 -3.01 25.42
N ASP A 659 -7.96 -3.20 25.33
CA ASP A 659 -8.68 -4.41 25.72
C ASP A 659 -9.50 -4.94 24.52
N PRO A 660 -8.94 -5.85 23.72
CA PRO A 660 -9.58 -6.35 22.50
C PRO A 660 -10.93 -7.02 22.74
N ALA A 661 -11.08 -7.72 23.88
CA ALA A 661 -12.32 -8.41 24.21
C ALA A 661 -13.45 -7.42 24.55
N ALA A 662 -13.15 -6.37 25.31
CA ALA A 662 -14.10 -5.31 25.61
C ALA A 662 -14.46 -4.49 24.35
N ILE A 663 -13.46 -4.18 23.50
CA ILE A 663 -13.67 -3.51 22.20
C ILE A 663 -14.62 -4.34 21.32
N HIS A 664 -14.33 -5.63 21.16
CA HIS A 664 -15.15 -6.53 20.35
C HIS A 664 -16.60 -6.58 20.85
N THR A 665 -16.77 -6.74 22.17
CA THR A 665 -18.09 -6.78 22.82
C THR A 665 -18.86 -5.47 22.62
N ALA A 666 -18.22 -4.31 22.79
CA ALA A 666 -18.82 -3.00 22.56
C ALA A 666 -19.27 -2.86 21.09
N ARG A 667 -18.40 -3.21 20.15
CA ARG A 667 -18.67 -3.11 18.72
C ARG A 667 -19.80 -4.03 18.27
N ARG A 668 -19.85 -5.28 18.74
CA ARG A 668 -20.96 -6.21 18.48
C ARG A 668 -22.28 -5.71 19.07
N THR A 669 -22.24 -5.17 20.29
CA THR A 669 -23.43 -4.59 20.95
C THR A 669 -23.99 -3.41 20.17
N LEU A 670 -23.13 -2.47 19.76
CA LEU A 670 -23.54 -1.32 18.93
C LEU A 670 -24.11 -1.80 17.60
N ARG A 671 -23.45 -2.74 16.93
CA ARG A 671 -23.89 -3.29 15.64
C ARG A 671 -25.27 -3.91 15.73
N ARG A 672 -25.53 -4.73 16.77
CA ARG A 672 -26.85 -5.32 17.03
C ARG A 672 -27.91 -4.26 17.34
N THR A 673 -27.58 -3.26 18.16
CA THR A 673 -28.49 -2.16 18.48
C THR A 673 -28.91 -1.38 17.23
N LEU A 674 -27.95 -1.08 16.34
CA LEU A 674 -28.24 -0.43 15.06
C LEU A 674 -29.10 -1.32 14.15
N ALA A 675 -28.81 -2.62 14.09
CA ALA A 675 -29.61 -3.56 13.31
C ALA A 675 -31.07 -3.64 13.78
N GLU A 676 -31.31 -3.62 15.08
CA GLU A 676 -32.65 -3.65 15.69
C GLU A 676 -33.37 -2.31 15.51
N GLN A 677 -32.73 -1.18 15.78
CA GLN A 677 -33.37 0.14 15.76
C GLN A 677 -33.52 0.74 14.36
N LEU A 678 -32.62 0.41 13.42
CA LEU A 678 -32.63 0.92 12.04
C LEU A 678 -33.15 -0.13 11.05
N ASN A 679 -33.80 -1.19 11.52
CA ASN A 679 -34.15 -2.34 10.70
C ASN A 679 -34.94 -1.96 9.43
N ALA A 680 -35.94 -1.09 9.57
CA ALA A 680 -36.79 -0.67 8.46
C ALA A 680 -36.01 0.13 7.41
N GLU A 681 -35.14 1.04 7.83
CA GLU A 681 -34.30 1.85 6.97
C GLU A 681 -33.22 1.01 6.27
N LEU A 682 -32.61 0.06 6.99
CA LEU A 682 -31.61 -0.86 6.44
C LEU A 682 -32.23 -1.81 5.41
N LEU A 683 -33.40 -2.37 5.70
CA LEU A 683 -34.14 -3.19 4.73
C LEU A 683 -34.52 -2.39 3.48
N ARG A 684 -34.94 -1.13 3.64
CA ARG A 684 -35.21 -0.24 2.51
C ARG A 684 -33.96 0.06 1.71
N ALA A 685 -32.85 0.39 2.37
CA ALA A 685 -31.56 0.61 1.70
C ALA A 685 -31.11 -0.63 0.92
N TYR A 686 -31.32 -1.83 1.47
CA TYR A 686 -31.07 -3.09 0.77
C TYR A 686 -31.96 -3.24 -0.48
N GLN A 687 -33.25 -2.92 -0.38
CA GLN A 687 -34.21 -3.05 -1.49
C GLN A 687 -33.98 -2.02 -2.59
N ASP A 688 -33.73 -0.77 -2.24
CA ASP A 688 -33.57 0.34 -3.19
C ASP A 688 -32.25 0.26 -3.97
N ASN A 689 -31.27 -0.48 -3.45
CA ASN A 689 -29.93 -0.65 -4.04
C ASN A 689 -29.71 -2.03 -4.67
N GLN A 690 -30.78 -2.72 -5.05
CA GLN A 690 -30.65 -3.88 -5.94
C GLN A 690 -30.02 -3.45 -7.28
N THR A 691 -29.13 -4.29 -7.79
CA THR A 691 -28.39 -4.06 -9.03
C THR A 691 -28.76 -5.14 -10.04
N GLU A 692 -29.96 -5.03 -10.60
CA GLU A 692 -30.46 -5.94 -11.64
C GLU A 692 -29.73 -5.71 -12.97
N GLY A 693 -29.57 -6.78 -13.76
CA GLY A 693 -28.94 -6.73 -15.08
C GLY A 693 -27.49 -7.21 -15.10
N ALA A 694 -26.74 -6.78 -16.11
CA ALA A 694 -25.34 -7.16 -16.28
C ALA A 694 -24.47 -6.46 -15.22
N TYR A 695 -23.47 -7.19 -14.70
CA TYR A 695 -22.50 -6.62 -13.78
C TYR A 695 -21.71 -5.49 -14.44
N SER A 696 -21.51 -4.40 -13.70
CA SER A 696 -20.63 -3.30 -14.07
C SER A 696 -19.81 -2.89 -12.85
N PRO A 697 -18.47 -2.74 -12.97
CA PRO A 697 -17.60 -2.31 -11.88
C PRO A 697 -17.57 -0.78 -11.70
N ASP A 698 -18.39 -0.02 -12.43
CA ASP A 698 -18.45 1.44 -12.30
C ASP A 698 -18.81 1.89 -10.87
N ALA A 699 -18.35 3.09 -10.49
CA ALA A 699 -18.47 3.61 -9.13
C ALA A 699 -19.94 3.71 -8.63
N VAL A 700 -20.90 3.99 -9.51
CA VAL A 700 -22.32 4.11 -9.13
C VAL A 700 -22.88 2.72 -8.81
N SER A 701 -22.65 1.74 -9.69
CA SER A 701 -23.09 0.36 -9.48
C SER A 701 -22.41 -0.28 -8.27
N ALA A 702 -21.11 -0.04 -8.09
CA ALA A 702 -20.34 -0.51 -6.95
C ALA A 702 -20.83 0.09 -5.63
N GLY A 703 -21.11 1.41 -5.60
CA GLY A 703 -21.68 2.08 -4.44
C GLY A 703 -23.02 1.50 -3.99
N LYS A 704 -23.90 1.15 -4.94
CA LYS A 704 -25.18 0.46 -4.64
C LYS A 704 -24.95 -0.92 -4.01
N ARG A 705 -24.08 -1.74 -4.61
CA ARG A 705 -23.74 -3.06 -4.05
C ARG A 705 -23.12 -2.94 -2.66
N ALA A 706 -22.22 -1.98 -2.45
CA ALA A 706 -21.61 -1.71 -1.15
C ALA A 706 -22.67 -1.38 -0.09
N LEU A 707 -23.57 -0.42 -0.37
CA LEU A 707 -24.65 -0.02 0.54
C LEU A 707 -25.63 -1.18 0.83
N LYS A 708 -26.01 -1.93 -0.20
CA LYS A 708 -26.86 -3.13 -0.04
C LYS A 708 -26.19 -4.18 0.85
N ASN A 709 -24.91 -4.46 0.63
CA ASN A 709 -24.18 -5.51 1.35
C ASN A 709 -23.91 -5.12 2.81
N ILE A 710 -23.56 -3.86 3.10
CA ILE A 710 -23.43 -3.42 4.50
C ILE A 710 -24.77 -3.46 5.23
N ALA A 711 -25.86 -3.09 4.56
CA ALA A 711 -27.22 -3.15 5.12
C ALA A 711 -27.63 -4.60 5.42
N LEU A 712 -27.40 -5.53 4.48
CA LEU A 712 -27.62 -6.97 4.71
C LEU A 712 -26.82 -7.46 5.92
N GLY A 713 -25.55 -7.08 6.00
CA GLY A 713 -24.67 -7.45 7.10
C GLY A 713 -25.17 -6.96 8.46
N TYR A 714 -25.84 -5.81 8.54
CA TYR A 714 -26.51 -5.37 9.78
C TYR A 714 -27.80 -6.16 10.01
N VAL A 715 -28.66 -6.28 9.00
CA VAL A 715 -29.98 -6.91 9.13
C VAL A 715 -29.89 -8.35 9.67
N VAL A 716 -28.89 -9.13 9.25
CA VAL A 716 -28.69 -10.50 9.75
C VAL A 716 -28.32 -10.59 11.24
N GLU A 717 -27.82 -9.50 11.85
CA GLU A 717 -27.50 -9.45 13.29
C GLU A 717 -28.75 -9.45 14.17
N THR A 718 -29.93 -9.19 13.60
CA THR A 718 -31.21 -9.36 14.30
C THR A 718 -31.55 -10.83 14.55
N GLU A 719 -30.87 -11.76 13.86
CA GLU A 719 -31.13 -13.20 13.87
C GLU A 719 -32.57 -13.58 13.44
N ALA A 720 -33.33 -12.62 12.90
CA ALA A 720 -34.68 -12.85 12.45
C ALA A 720 -34.70 -13.83 11.26
N PRO A 721 -35.60 -14.83 11.23
CA PRO A 721 -35.63 -15.82 10.15
C PRO A 721 -35.71 -15.20 8.74
N GLU A 722 -36.45 -14.11 8.58
CA GLU A 722 -36.58 -13.37 7.32
C GLU A 722 -35.27 -12.68 6.89
N ALA A 723 -34.48 -12.20 7.86
CA ALA A 723 -33.18 -11.57 7.64
C ALA A 723 -32.13 -12.61 7.19
N LEU A 724 -32.10 -13.76 7.86
CA LEU A 724 -31.21 -14.87 7.49
C LEU A 724 -31.58 -15.44 6.10
N ALA A 725 -32.87 -15.61 5.83
CA ALA A 725 -33.36 -16.05 4.53
C ALA A 725 -33.04 -15.03 3.41
N LEU A 726 -32.89 -13.73 3.73
CA LEU A 726 -32.47 -12.72 2.77
C LEU A 726 -31.03 -12.95 2.32
N ALA A 727 -30.12 -13.24 3.25
CA ALA A 727 -28.72 -13.52 2.95
C ALA A 727 -28.59 -14.82 2.12
N GLU A 728 -29.33 -15.87 2.48
CA GLU A 728 -29.36 -17.11 1.70
C GLU A 728 -29.87 -16.90 0.27
N ARG A 729 -30.94 -16.11 0.09
CA ARG A 729 -31.45 -15.75 -1.24
C ARG A 729 -30.44 -14.95 -2.06
N GLN A 730 -29.76 -13.96 -1.45
CA GLN A 730 -28.72 -13.22 -2.16
C GLN A 730 -27.56 -14.12 -2.55
N TYR A 731 -27.08 -14.99 -1.67
CA TYR A 731 -25.99 -15.93 -1.98
C TYR A 731 -26.36 -16.84 -3.15
N ALA A 732 -27.55 -17.44 -3.12
CA ALA A 732 -28.03 -18.34 -4.16
C ALA A 732 -28.28 -17.64 -5.50
N GLY A 733 -28.79 -16.40 -5.46
CA GLY A 733 -29.14 -15.62 -6.65
C GLY A 733 -28.03 -14.71 -7.19
N ALA A 734 -26.90 -14.59 -6.49
CA ALA A 734 -25.82 -13.67 -6.88
C ALA A 734 -25.20 -14.06 -8.23
N THR A 735 -25.23 -13.11 -9.16
CA THR A 735 -24.62 -13.22 -10.50
C THR A 735 -23.19 -12.66 -10.55
N ASN A 736 -22.71 -12.10 -9.44
CA ASN A 736 -21.38 -11.51 -9.32
C ASN A 736 -20.75 -11.85 -7.97
N MET A 737 -19.41 -11.79 -7.89
CA MET A 737 -18.66 -12.14 -6.69
C MET A 737 -18.88 -11.14 -5.54
N THR A 738 -19.09 -9.85 -5.81
CA THR A 738 -19.35 -8.84 -4.77
C THR A 738 -20.58 -9.20 -3.93
N ASP A 739 -21.71 -9.47 -4.58
CA ASP A 739 -22.95 -9.83 -3.89
C ASP A 739 -22.86 -11.21 -3.23
N ARG A 740 -22.19 -12.17 -3.88
CA ARG A 740 -22.00 -13.51 -3.33
C ARG A 740 -21.16 -13.49 -2.06
N MET A 741 -20.03 -12.77 -2.08
CA MET A 741 -19.18 -12.59 -0.90
C MET A 741 -19.85 -11.74 0.17
N GLY A 742 -20.60 -10.71 -0.21
CA GLY A 742 -21.38 -9.90 0.74
C GLY A 742 -22.37 -10.75 1.54
N ALA A 743 -23.11 -11.63 0.84
CA ALA A 743 -24.04 -12.55 1.45
C ALA A 743 -23.34 -13.64 2.29
N LEU A 744 -22.29 -14.28 1.75
CA LEU A 744 -21.53 -15.30 2.47
C LEU A 744 -20.89 -14.73 3.74
N SER A 745 -20.33 -13.53 3.66
CA SER A 745 -19.77 -12.81 4.82
C SER A 745 -20.84 -12.52 5.87
N ALA A 746 -22.02 -12.05 5.46
CA ALA A 746 -23.14 -11.84 6.37
C ALA A 746 -23.55 -13.15 7.09
N MET A 747 -23.63 -14.27 6.37
CA MET A 747 -23.97 -15.58 6.94
C MET A 747 -22.91 -16.11 7.91
N VAL A 748 -21.62 -15.97 7.57
CA VAL A 748 -20.50 -16.43 8.41
C VAL A 748 -20.41 -15.60 9.69
N ASN A 749 -20.46 -14.27 9.59
CA ASN A 749 -20.27 -13.36 10.73
C ASN A 749 -21.46 -13.31 11.71
N SER A 750 -22.64 -13.72 11.27
CA SER A 750 -23.86 -13.83 12.09
C SER A 750 -24.08 -15.24 12.65
N TYR A 751 -23.21 -16.21 12.33
CA TYR A 751 -23.44 -17.63 12.66
C TYR A 751 -24.77 -18.19 12.13
N ALA A 752 -25.18 -17.77 10.93
CA ALA A 752 -26.40 -18.30 10.29
C ALA A 752 -26.35 -19.84 10.17
N PRO A 753 -27.48 -20.56 10.36
CA PRO A 753 -27.51 -22.03 10.28
C PRO A 753 -27.03 -22.60 8.94
N GLY A 754 -27.28 -21.91 7.81
CA GLY A 754 -26.87 -22.34 6.46
C GLY A 754 -25.41 -22.08 6.09
N ARG A 755 -24.61 -21.44 6.95
CA ARG A 755 -23.26 -20.95 6.58
C ARG A 755 -22.27 -22.05 6.17
N GLU A 756 -22.30 -23.22 6.83
CA GLU A 756 -21.35 -24.31 6.56
C GLU A 756 -21.62 -24.92 5.17
N ALA A 757 -22.90 -25.05 4.80
CA ALA A 757 -23.31 -25.48 3.47
C ALA A 757 -22.92 -24.44 2.40
N ALA A 758 -23.09 -23.14 2.69
CA ALA A 758 -22.68 -22.07 1.78
C ALA A 758 -21.15 -22.02 1.60
N LEU A 759 -20.36 -22.21 2.67
CA LEU A 759 -18.90 -22.31 2.60
C LEU A 759 -18.45 -23.51 1.77
N ALA A 760 -19.11 -24.67 1.92
CA ALA A 760 -18.82 -25.86 1.13
C ALA A 760 -19.17 -25.67 -0.36
N ASP A 761 -20.36 -25.12 -0.66
CA ASP A 761 -20.77 -24.78 -2.03
C ASP A 761 -19.80 -23.78 -2.67
N PHE A 762 -19.41 -22.74 -1.95
CA PHE A 762 -18.46 -21.74 -2.44
C PHE A 762 -17.13 -22.38 -2.82
N TYR A 763 -16.57 -23.23 -1.95
CA TYR A 763 -15.34 -23.95 -2.25
C TYR A 763 -15.50 -24.87 -3.47
N THR A 764 -16.56 -25.69 -3.52
CA THR A 764 -16.78 -26.62 -4.65
C THR A 764 -16.92 -25.87 -5.96
N ARG A 765 -17.58 -24.71 -5.98
CA ARG A 765 -17.78 -23.89 -7.18
C ARG A 765 -16.49 -23.29 -7.72
N PHE A 766 -15.55 -22.94 -6.85
CA PHE A 766 -14.34 -22.19 -7.18
C PHE A 766 -13.04 -22.93 -6.86
N ALA A 767 -13.09 -24.26 -6.73
CA ALA A 767 -11.93 -25.06 -6.33
C ALA A 767 -10.70 -24.87 -7.24
N ASP A 768 -10.94 -24.58 -8.52
CA ASP A 768 -9.91 -24.36 -9.54
C ASP A 768 -9.48 -22.89 -9.69
N ASP A 769 -10.07 -21.95 -8.94
CA ASP A 769 -9.67 -20.54 -8.93
C ASP A 769 -8.95 -20.19 -7.62
N ALA A 770 -7.62 -20.14 -7.69
CA ALA A 770 -6.80 -19.86 -6.52
C ALA A 770 -7.24 -18.56 -5.81
N LEU A 771 -7.37 -17.44 -6.53
CA LEU A 771 -7.66 -16.13 -5.92
C LEU A 771 -9.02 -16.09 -5.22
N VAL A 772 -10.02 -16.83 -5.74
CA VAL A 772 -11.31 -16.97 -5.05
C VAL A 772 -11.18 -17.81 -3.79
N ILE A 773 -10.36 -18.87 -3.82
CA ILE A 773 -10.07 -19.66 -2.61
C ILE A 773 -9.32 -18.84 -1.54
N ASP A 774 -8.52 -17.84 -1.90
CA ASP A 774 -7.98 -16.90 -0.90
C ASP A 774 -9.10 -16.17 -0.14
N LYS A 775 -10.13 -15.69 -0.84
CA LYS A 775 -11.27 -15.01 -0.20
C LYS A 775 -11.99 -15.94 0.77
N TRP A 776 -12.12 -17.22 0.41
CA TRP A 776 -12.72 -18.25 1.24
C TRP A 776 -11.89 -18.55 2.51
N PHE A 777 -10.57 -18.61 2.41
CA PHE A 777 -9.69 -18.73 3.58
C PHE A 777 -9.79 -17.49 4.48
N SER A 778 -9.71 -16.28 3.90
CA SER A 778 -9.75 -15.02 4.66
C SER A 778 -11.04 -14.84 5.43
N LEU A 779 -12.18 -15.14 4.81
CA LEU A 779 -13.47 -15.02 5.48
C LEU A 779 -13.55 -15.92 6.72
N GLN A 780 -13.07 -17.15 6.62
CA GLN A 780 -13.08 -18.08 7.76
C GLN A 780 -12.06 -17.72 8.83
N ALA A 781 -10.91 -17.17 8.46
CA ALA A 781 -9.88 -16.71 9.40
C ALA A 781 -10.32 -15.47 10.20
N MET A 782 -11.16 -14.62 9.60
CA MET A 782 -11.65 -13.36 10.18
C MET A 782 -13.00 -13.49 10.90
N GLN A 783 -13.60 -14.68 10.93
CA GLN A 783 -14.88 -14.88 11.62
C GLN A 783 -14.72 -14.65 13.14
N PRO A 784 -15.71 -14.06 13.83
CA PRO A 784 -15.56 -13.59 15.21
C PRO A 784 -15.32 -14.67 16.30
N GLY A 785 -15.43 -15.96 15.96
CA GLY A 785 -15.37 -17.10 16.91
C GLY A 785 -16.60 -17.19 17.85
N THR A 786 -16.75 -18.32 18.54
CA THR A 786 -17.67 -18.45 19.69
C THR A 786 -16.94 -19.18 20.83
N THR A 787 -17.42 -19.07 22.07
CA THR A 787 -16.79 -19.74 23.22
C THR A 787 -16.67 -21.26 23.05
N GLY A 788 -17.56 -21.90 22.28
CA GLY A 788 -17.52 -23.33 21.99
C GLY A 788 -16.85 -23.72 20.66
N LYS A 789 -16.48 -22.75 19.82
CA LYS A 789 -15.81 -22.95 18.53
C LYS A 789 -14.86 -21.77 18.26
N PRO A 790 -13.64 -21.77 18.85
CA PRO A 790 -12.64 -20.73 18.60
C PRO A 790 -12.20 -20.73 17.13
N THR A 791 -11.98 -19.54 16.56
CA THR A 791 -11.61 -19.43 15.13
C THR A 791 -10.26 -20.09 14.82
N LEU A 792 -9.33 -20.10 15.79
CA LEU A 792 -8.01 -20.70 15.60
C LEU A 792 -8.08 -22.21 15.28
N GLU A 793 -9.08 -22.94 15.78
CA GLU A 793 -9.27 -24.35 15.45
C GLU A 793 -9.62 -24.52 13.96
N THR A 794 -10.50 -23.66 13.43
CA THR A 794 -10.81 -23.60 12.00
C THR A 794 -9.58 -23.24 11.18
N VAL A 795 -8.79 -22.26 11.62
CA VAL A 795 -7.54 -21.87 10.92
C VAL A 795 -6.56 -23.05 10.85
N ARG A 796 -6.33 -23.75 11.96
CA ARG A 796 -5.45 -24.94 11.97
C ARG A 796 -5.97 -26.08 11.10
N ALA A 797 -7.28 -26.32 11.06
CA ALA A 797 -7.86 -27.29 10.16
C ALA A 797 -7.64 -26.90 8.68
N LEU A 798 -7.86 -25.64 8.34
CA LEU A 798 -7.67 -25.09 6.99
C LEU A 798 -6.21 -25.14 6.53
N MET A 799 -5.23 -25.09 7.44
CA MET A 799 -3.81 -25.29 7.09
C MET A 799 -3.49 -26.71 6.60
N THR A 800 -4.35 -27.68 6.90
CA THR A 800 -4.22 -29.07 6.39
C THR A 800 -5.01 -29.30 5.10
N HIS A 801 -5.74 -28.29 4.64
CA HIS A 801 -6.57 -28.37 3.45
C HIS A 801 -5.71 -28.49 2.18
N PRO A 802 -6.06 -29.32 1.19
CA PRO A 802 -5.25 -29.53 -0.03
C PRO A 802 -4.94 -28.26 -0.83
N ALA A 803 -5.84 -27.27 -0.77
CA ALA A 803 -5.66 -25.98 -1.44
C ALA A 803 -4.77 -24.98 -0.65
N PHE A 804 -4.26 -25.35 0.53
CA PHE A 804 -3.36 -24.51 1.32
C PHE A 804 -1.92 -24.98 1.17
N THR A 805 -1.01 -24.01 0.98
CA THR A 805 0.44 -24.23 1.05
C THR A 805 1.10 -22.99 1.62
N LEU A 806 2.01 -23.17 2.58
CA LEU A 806 2.74 -22.07 3.20
C LEU A 806 3.77 -21.44 2.24
N ARG A 807 4.13 -22.15 1.15
CA ARG A 807 5.10 -21.67 0.16
C ARG A 807 4.56 -20.57 -0.74
N ASN A 808 3.24 -20.49 -0.91
CA ASN A 808 2.60 -19.44 -1.70
C ASN A 808 2.30 -18.23 -0.79
N PRO A 809 2.85 -17.04 -1.07
CA PRO A 809 2.63 -15.86 -0.24
C PRO A 809 1.15 -15.44 -0.12
N ASN A 810 0.35 -15.63 -1.16
CA ASN A 810 -1.07 -15.29 -1.14
C ASN A 810 -1.85 -16.21 -0.19
N ARG A 811 -1.60 -17.52 -0.20
CA ARG A 811 -2.17 -18.48 0.77
C ARG A 811 -1.79 -18.14 2.21
N ALA A 812 -0.52 -17.84 2.46
CA ALA A 812 -0.06 -17.46 3.80
C ALA A 812 -0.79 -16.21 4.29
N ARG A 813 -0.95 -15.19 3.44
CA ARG A 813 -1.69 -13.97 3.76
C ARG A 813 -3.18 -14.24 3.99
N SER A 814 -3.81 -15.00 3.12
CA SER A 814 -5.26 -15.19 3.14
C SER A 814 -5.73 -16.01 4.34
N LEU A 815 -4.89 -16.86 4.93
CA LEU A 815 -5.24 -17.63 6.12
C LEU A 815 -4.58 -17.10 7.39
N ILE A 816 -3.25 -17.02 7.41
CA ILE A 816 -2.48 -16.74 8.64
C ILE A 816 -2.54 -15.25 8.97
N PHE A 817 -2.29 -14.37 8.00
CA PHE A 817 -2.30 -12.93 8.26
C PHE A 817 -3.72 -12.44 8.54
N SER A 818 -4.71 -12.96 7.79
CA SER A 818 -6.12 -12.68 8.05
C SER A 818 -6.54 -13.04 9.47
N PHE A 819 -5.99 -14.10 10.07
CA PHE A 819 -6.20 -14.39 11.48
C PHE A 819 -5.44 -13.41 12.39
N CYS A 820 -4.11 -13.30 12.23
CA CYS A 820 -3.27 -12.53 13.16
C CYS A 820 -3.54 -11.02 13.15
N SER A 821 -3.90 -10.44 12.01
CA SER A 821 -4.10 -8.99 11.86
C SER A 821 -5.56 -8.62 11.58
N GLY A 822 -6.35 -9.55 11.03
CA GLY A 822 -7.75 -9.32 10.66
C GLY A 822 -8.78 -9.76 11.71
N ASN A 823 -8.36 -10.43 12.78
CA ASN A 823 -9.25 -10.94 13.82
C ASN A 823 -8.75 -10.64 15.25
N PRO A 824 -8.71 -9.36 15.69
CA PRO A 824 -8.12 -8.99 16.98
C PRO A 824 -8.74 -9.73 18.16
N ALA A 825 -10.07 -9.92 18.15
CA ALA A 825 -10.79 -10.62 19.22
C ALA A 825 -10.32 -12.07 19.45
N GLN A 826 -10.04 -12.81 18.36
CA GLN A 826 -9.61 -14.21 18.44
C GLN A 826 -8.10 -14.35 18.51
N PHE A 827 -7.35 -13.45 17.86
CA PHE A 827 -5.89 -13.44 17.92
C PHE A 827 -5.39 -13.12 19.33
N HIS A 828 -6.03 -12.16 20.00
CA HIS A 828 -5.72 -11.76 21.37
C HIS A 828 -6.51 -12.55 22.43
N ALA A 829 -6.84 -13.82 22.15
CA ALA A 829 -7.50 -14.69 23.11
C ALA A 829 -6.72 -14.76 24.44
N ALA A 830 -7.44 -14.74 25.55
CA ALA A 830 -6.85 -14.63 26.90
C ALA A 830 -5.93 -15.79 27.30
N ASP A 831 -6.03 -16.93 26.61
CA ASP A 831 -5.17 -18.10 26.83
C ASP A 831 -3.80 -18.01 26.12
N GLY A 832 -3.56 -16.97 25.32
CA GLY A 832 -2.33 -16.75 24.56
C GLY A 832 -2.14 -17.70 23.36
N SER A 833 -3.16 -18.49 23.00
CA SER A 833 -3.09 -19.46 21.89
C SER A 833 -2.76 -18.80 20.54
N GLY A 834 -3.28 -17.60 20.27
CA GLY A 834 -2.98 -16.83 19.07
C GLY A 834 -1.51 -16.43 18.96
N TYR A 835 -0.85 -16.07 20.07
CA TYR A 835 0.57 -15.70 20.08
C TYR A 835 1.49 -16.92 19.92
N ALA A 836 1.11 -18.06 20.51
CA ALA A 836 1.81 -19.32 20.30
C ALA A 836 1.74 -19.75 18.83
N PHE A 837 0.57 -19.62 18.20
CA PHE A 837 0.37 -19.84 16.77
C PHE A 837 1.21 -18.87 15.92
N TRP A 838 1.19 -17.57 16.24
CA TRP A 838 2.00 -16.58 15.54
C TRP A 838 3.50 -16.92 15.57
N ALA A 839 4.04 -17.30 16.73
CA ALA A 839 5.46 -17.65 16.85
C ALA A 839 5.82 -18.89 16.02
N GLU A 840 4.93 -19.89 15.96
CA GLU A 840 5.05 -21.06 15.10
C GLU A 840 5.12 -20.66 13.62
N GLN A 841 4.20 -19.80 13.18
CA GLN A 841 4.10 -19.43 11.76
C GLN A 841 5.19 -18.46 11.30
N VAL A 842 5.63 -17.52 12.15
CA VAL A 842 6.76 -16.65 11.84
C VAL A 842 8.02 -17.48 11.61
N LEU A 843 8.33 -18.44 12.49
CA LEU A 843 9.51 -19.29 12.32
C LEU A 843 9.40 -20.21 11.10
N ALA A 844 8.21 -20.76 10.82
CA ALA A 844 7.97 -21.60 9.65
C ALA A 844 8.13 -20.82 8.34
N LEU A 845 7.60 -19.59 8.27
CA LEU A 845 7.75 -18.71 7.11
C LEU A 845 9.17 -18.20 6.96
N ASP A 846 9.88 -17.88 8.05
CA ASP A 846 11.26 -17.35 8.00
C ASP A 846 12.21 -18.31 7.28
N ALA A 847 12.03 -19.61 7.49
CA ALA A 847 12.81 -20.65 6.83
C ALA A 847 12.55 -20.78 5.31
N ILE A 848 11.43 -20.23 4.81
CA ILE A 848 11.01 -20.35 3.40
C ILE A 848 11.20 -19.01 2.68
N ASN A 849 10.70 -17.93 3.28
CA ASN A 849 10.58 -16.60 2.72
C ASN A 849 10.63 -15.54 3.86
N PRO A 850 11.84 -15.06 4.19
CA PRO A 850 12.08 -14.06 5.23
C PRO A 850 11.25 -12.78 5.09
N GLN A 851 11.08 -12.27 3.87
CA GLN A 851 10.35 -11.04 3.61
C GLN A 851 8.87 -11.16 3.98
N VAL A 852 8.24 -12.29 3.64
CA VAL A 852 6.84 -12.57 4.06
C VAL A 852 6.78 -12.75 5.57
N SER A 853 7.74 -13.46 6.17
CA SER A 853 7.78 -13.66 7.62
C SER A 853 7.91 -12.35 8.41
N ALA A 854 8.78 -11.44 7.97
CA ALA A 854 8.97 -10.14 8.62
C ALA A 854 7.67 -9.33 8.64
N ARG A 855 6.87 -9.37 7.56
CA ARG A 855 5.54 -8.73 7.55
C ARG A 855 4.58 -9.35 8.57
N LEU A 856 4.59 -10.67 8.75
CA LEU A 856 3.79 -11.33 9.79
C LEU A 856 4.27 -10.96 11.19
N ALA A 857 5.59 -10.82 11.37
CA ALA A 857 6.19 -10.51 12.66
C ALA A 857 5.69 -9.18 13.23
N ARG A 858 5.37 -8.21 12.35
CA ARG A 858 4.85 -6.89 12.72
C ARG A 858 3.48 -6.91 13.39
N ALA A 859 2.73 -8.02 13.34
CA ALA A 859 1.45 -8.16 14.06
C ALA A 859 1.59 -7.94 15.59
N LEU A 860 2.79 -8.08 16.15
CA LEU A 860 3.07 -7.85 17.58
C LEU A 860 3.85 -6.56 17.86
N ASP A 861 4.05 -5.65 16.88
CA ASP A 861 4.78 -4.37 17.06
C ASP A 861 4.19 -3.53 18.21
N ARG A 862 2.87 -3.64 18.42
CA ARG A 862 2.11 -2.86 19.41
C ARG A 862 1.91 -3.58 20.74
N TRP A 863 2.68 -4.62 21.07
CA TRP A 863 2.44 -5.45 22.28
C TRP A 863 2.33 -4.66 23.59
N ARG A 864 3.04 -3.53 23.72
CA ARG A 864 3.01 -2.66 24.92
C ARG A 864 1.67 -1.94 25.16
N LYS A 865 0.82 -1.82 24.13
CA LYS A 865 -0.49 -1.16 24.22
C LYS A 865 -1.54 -1.98 24.95
N TYR A 866 -1.37 -3.29 25.07
CA TYR A 866 -2.42 -4.18 25.55
C TYR A 866 -2.41 -4.35 27.07
N VAL A 867 -3.53 -4.83 27.63
CA VAL A 867 -3.65 -5.18 29.06
C VAL A 867 -2.52 -6.13 29.51
N PRO A 868 -2.05 -6.04 30.78
CA PRO A 868 -0.86 -6.75 31.25
C PRO A 868 -0.82 -8.25 30.95
N ALA A 869 -1.95 -8.96 31.12
CA ALA A 869 -2.02 -10.39 30.87
C ALA A 869 -1.72 -10.76 29.41
N LEU A 870 -2.18 -9.97 28.44
CA LEU A 870 -1.91 -10.18 27.03
C LEU A 870 -0.48 -9.72 26.67
N ARG A 871 -0.07 -8.59 27.23
CA ARG A 871 1.26 -7.99 27.02
C ARG A 871 2.38 -8.97 27.35
N ASP A 872 2.30 -9.64 28.49
CA ASP A 872 3.33 -10.56 28.94
C ASP A 872 3.42 -11.79 28.01
N ALA A 873 2.28 -12.33 27.58
CA ALA A 873 2.22 -13.44 26.62
C ALA A 873 2.75 -13.08 25.22
N MET A 874 2.46 -11.87 24.72
CA MET A 874 3.04 -11.36 23.48
C MET A 874 4.55 -11.18 23.58
N GLN A 875 5.04 -10.68 24.72
CA GLN A 875 6.47 -10.51 24.96
C GLN A 875 7.20 -11.86 24.96
N ASP A 876 6.61 -12.89 25.55
CA ASP A 876 7.18 -14.24 25.57
C ASP A 876 7.22 -14.86 24.17
N ALA A 877 6.20 -14.64 23.35
CA ALA A 877 6.20 -15.05 21.94
C ALA A 877 7.31 -14.34 21.15
N LEU A 878 7.48 -13.03 21.32
CA LEU A 878 8.57 -12.26 20.69
C LEU A 878 9.95 -12.77 21.13
N LYS A 879 10.17 -13.01 22.43
CA LYS A 879 11.41 -13.59 22.95
C LYS A 879 11.70 -14.97 22.38
N ARG A 880 10.67 -15.81 22.22
CA ARG A 880 10.81 -17.14 21.60
C ARG A 880 11.29 -17.06 20.15
N VAL A 881 10.73 -16.15 19.36
CA VAL A 881 11.18 -15.93 17.97
C VAL A 881 12.60 -15.37 17.95
N ALA A 882 12.88 -14.34 18.76
CA ALA A 882 14.20 -13.70 18.84
C ALA A 882 15.33 -14.65 19.26
N ALA A 883 15.02 -15.65 20.10
CA ALA A 883 15.96 -16.66 20.56
C ALA A 883 16.26 -17.76 19.50
N HIS A 884 15.56 -17.78 18.36
CA HIS A 884 15.77 -18.79 17.34
C HIS A 884 17.15 -18.64 16.67
N PRO A 885 18.02 -19.68 16.67
CA PRO A 885 19.42 -19.53 16.24
C PRO A 885 19.60 -19.10 14.79
N SER A 886 18.72 -19.54 13.88
CA SER A 886 18.84 -19.31 12.43
C SER A 886 17.90 -18.22 11.90
N LEU A 887 17.45 -17.30 12.76
CA LEU A 887 16.51 -16.24 12.37
C LEU A 887 17.15 -15.29 11.34
N SER A 888 16.40 -15.00 10.26
CA SER A 888 16.81 -14.07 9.19
C SER A 888 17.10 -12.65 9.70
N ARG A 889 17.79 -11.85 8.88
CA ARG A 889 18.00 -10.41 9.17
C ARG A 889 16.67 -9.67 9.19
N ASP A 890 15.78 -9.97 8.23
CA ASP A 890 14.45 -9.37 8.09
C ASP A 890 13.65 -9.47 9.39
N VAL A 891 13.48 -10.69 9.93
CA VAL A 891 12.68 -10.91 11.14
C VAL A 891 13.41 -10.44 12.40
N ARG A 892 14.74 -10.60 12.45
CA ARG A 892 15.55 -10.19 13.60
C ARG A 892 15.47 -8.68 13.85
N GLU A 893 15.51 -7.87 12.81
CA GLU A 893 15.36 -6.41 12.92
C GLU A 893 14.00 -6.05 13.56
N ILE A 894 12.91 -6.64 13.07
CA ILE A 894 11.54 -6.39 13.56
C ILE A 894 11.40 -6.78 15.03
N VAL A 895 11.71 -8.03 15.39
CA VAL A 895 11.53 -8.50 16.77
C VAL A 895 12.51 -7.86 17.75
N GLY A 896 13.72 -7.54 17.29
CA GLY A 896 14.73 -6.83 18.07
C GLY A 896 14.26 -5.42 18.44
N LYS A 897 13.78 -4.65 17.45
CA LYS A 897 13.21 -3.31 17.68
C LYS A 897 11.95 -3.37 18.54
N ALA A 898 11.10 -4.38 18.38
CA ALA A 898 9.90 -4.53 19.21
C ALA A 898 10.21 -4.83 20.69
N LEU A 899 11.30 -5.55 20.97
CA LEU A 899 11.71 -5.90 22.35
C LEU A 899 12.48 -4.79 23.06
N ALA A 900 13.19 -3.93 22.32
CA ALA A 900 13.89 -2.74 22.83
C ALA A 900 12.91 -1.71 23.41
#